data_AF-E8QZ56-F1
#
_entry.id   AF-E8QZ56-F1
#
_cell.length_a   1.000
_cell.length_b   1.000
_cell.length_c   1.000
_cell.angle_alpha   90.00
_cell.angle_beta   90.00
_cell.angle_gamma   90.00
#
_symmetry.space_group_name_H-M   'P 1'
#
loop_
_entity.id
_entity.type
_entity.pdbx_description
1 polymer ?
#
loop_
_entity_poly.entity_id
_entity_poly.type
_entity_poly.pdbx_seq_one_letter_code
_entity_poly.pdbx_strand_id
1 'polypeptide(L)'
;MSAANPVRPKNVAVLTPPAQAAGGSGKRPTRVTVLGSRAAGKTCFLAGLEILAEPDRPSGFSVTAHGPSQIKLREHAAALRNGEWPPGTIQTIEYNLTIIHNQQPTRLTLIDYPGDDFMAGLEALEGQEQHRIKEAIKQADILLLMLDATADVMGREPDDKGQLGRPVNRQEKLDRLKAQIDALNRLRDQSGQVPEVAVVLTKVDLINEDERPTDSRTALKFLKKHQAAVVKRLREFVGQITVFPLSAVGKVEPIQDEQGAIRLRPSVNLTPKGYEALFDWINEYEFRKNHPIYYRLKKTGTWTLVGVLAVGIGIVCVVLIFILSVLNSKEKSPKQKLIDLNKPLVRSLPLDDQKKPLVEDQIGTIRQSLGQARSLEDVEIAAKAIEELKGLSGGVLQVPIRDLEIEAKRKREDILFNQVKNARDRVAAEKGTDRMESAVNDFNQEWQNYLRAYPQGTYLSEVRSFQTEVLNDQRAVDRARIRNRRVSEPYQLIEKAKLIDDYVDRWEKSMSVQTRDDLRRAAALARKCAEPQVYTVTIQETGTLTKAQRHWIVFQIGDEVIRLDSGQTSTNVVWDQPQGIAKLKWRFGQKINFWLSTDGSPFPSSSTIGGIGRGTPGWAILDLVGRTNLLIKAKWQNSVKDNRLFIKMSVDDFTERDHSIAKWYLAPGDQW
;
A
#
# COMPACT_ATOMS: atom_id res chain seq x y z
N MET A 1 29.96 -56.10 -11.64
CA MET A 1 29.28 -54.80 -11.78
C MET A 1 28.04 -54.83 -10.89
N SER A 2 27.93 -53.91 -9.93
CA SER A 2 26.87 -53.96 -8.90
C SER A 2 25.71 -53.04 -9.27
N ALA A 3 24.49 -53.57 -9.27
CA ALA A 3 23.28 -52.77 -9.43
C ALA A 3 22.90 -52.11 -8.09
N ALA A 4 22.80 -50.77 -8.07
CA ALA A 4 22.39 -50.04 -6.88
C ALA A 4 20.87 -50.14 -6.70
N ASN A 5 20.43 -50.61 -5.52
CA ASN A 5 19.02 -50.64 -5.15
C ASN A 5 18.47 -49.20 -4.97
N PRO A 6 17.26 -48.88 -5.48
CA PRO A 6 16.63 -47.60 -5.22
C PRO A 6 16.22 -47.50 -3.74
N VAL A 7 16.77 -46.50 -3.05
CA VAL A 7 16.43 -46.18 -1.66
C VAL A 7 14.98 -45.71 -1.60
N ARG A 8 14.11 -46.45 -0.90
CA ARG A 8 12.75 -45.99 -0.59
C ARG A 8 12.82 -44.70 0.23
N PRO A 9 12.09 -43.63 -0.11
CA PRO A 9 11.98 -42.48 0.76
C PRO A 9 11.36 -42.93 2.09
N LYS A 10 11.99 -42.55 3.21
CA LYS A 10 11.38 -42.75 4.53
C LYS A 10 10.11 -41.91 4.60
N ASN A 11 9.01 -42.53 5.04
CA ASN A 11 7.78 -41.80 5.34
C ASN A 11 8.08 -40.74 6.41
N VAL A 12 8.17 -39.47 6.00
CA VAL A 12 8.07 -38.35 6.92
C VAL A 12 6.63 -38.37 7.42
N ALA A 13 6.44 -38.63 8.71
CA ALA A 13 5.12 -38.63 9.31
C ALA A 13 4.53 -37.22 9.15
N VAL A 14 3.49 -37.11 8.33
CA VAL A 14 2.67 -35.90 8.26
C VAL A 14 2.06 -35.73 9.64
N LEU A 15 2.57 -34.77 10.42
CA LEU A 15 1.98 -34.38 11.69
C LEU A 15 0.58 -33.83 11.39
N THR A 16 -0.42 -34.69 11.56
CA THR A 16 -1.82 -34.27 11.58
C THR A 16 -1.93 -33.17 12.63
N PRO A 17 -2.41 -31.96 12.27
CA PRO A 17 -2.56 -30.90 13.25
C PRO A 17 -3.46 -31.42 14.38
N PRO A 18 -3.10 -31.22 15.66
CA PRO A 18 -3.85 -31.76 16.76
C PRO A 18 -5.30 -31.29 16.63
N ALA A 19 -6.24 -32.25 16.62
CA ALA A 19 -7.66 -31.95 16.71
C ALA A 19 -7.87 -31.00 17.89
N GLN A 20 -8.69 -29.96 17.72
CA GLN A 20 -8.85 -28.90 18.71
C GLN A 20 -9.35 -29.49 20.04
N ALA A 21 -8.40 -29.78 20.93
CA ALA A 21 -8.66 -30.35 22.24
C ALA A 21 -9.27 -29.26 23.12
N ALA A 22 -10.60 -29.26 23.21
CA ALA A 22 -11.42 -28.28 23.92
C ALA A 22 -11.29 -28.32 25.46
N GLY A 23 -10.11 -28.67 25.98
CA GLY A 23 -9.82 -28.83 27.41
C GLY A 23 -8.44 -28.30 27.86
N GLY A 24 -7.65 -27.70 26.98
CA GLY A 24 -6.41 -27.01 27.36
C GLY A 24 -6.69 -25.63 27.97
N SER A 25 -6.07 -25.30 29.10
CA SER A 25 -6.27 -24.05 29.86
C SER A 25 -6.44 -22.81 28.98
N GLY A 26 -7.58 -22.13 29.09
CA GLY A 26 -8.07 -21.10 28.15
C GLY A 26 -7.27 -19.79 28.08
N LYS A 27 -6.00 -19.85 27.74
CA LYS A 27 -5.16 -18.69 27.45
C LYS A 27 -5.48 -18.17 26.05
N ARG A 28 -5.89 -16.89 25.96
CA ARG A 28 -6.03 -16.19 24.69
C ARG A 28 -4.63 -16.06 24.04
N PRO A 29 -4.42 -16.54 22.80
CA PRO A 29 -3.12 -16.45 22.14
C PRO A 29 -2.75 -14.98 21.88
N THR A 30 -1.45 -14.67 21.95
CA THR A 30 -0.90 -13.34 21.65
C THR A 30 -1.32 -12.89 20.26
N ARG A 31 -1.96 -11.72 20.16
CA ARG A 31 -2.37 -11.11 18.90
C ARG A 31 -1.31 -10.12 18.43
N VAL A 32 -0.66 -10.45 17.33
CA VAL A 32 0.29 -9.57 16.66
C VAL A 32 -0.41 -8.89 15.49
N THR A 33 -0.32 -7.56 15.40
CA THR A 33 -0.83 -6.74 14.28
C THR A 33 0.32 -6.02 13.60
N VAL A 34 0.24 -5.85 12.28
CA VAL A 34 1.34 -5.30 11.47
C VAL A 34 0.85 -4.09 10.69
N LEU A 35 1.58 -2.98 10.77
CA LEU A 35 1.31 -1.73 10.06
C LEU A 35 2.53 -1.32 9.24
N GLY A 36 2.31 -0.55 8.18
CA GLY A 36 3.40 0.01 7.36
C GLY A 36 2.88 0.70 6.11
N SER A 37 3.70 1.58 5.53
CA SER A 37 3.43 2.31 4.28
C SER A 37 3.16 1.38 3.08
N ARG A 38 2.68 1.94 1.96
CA ARG A 38 2.76 1.27 0.65
C ARG A 38 4.21 0.90 0.36
N ALA A 39 4.40 -0.29 -0.23
CA ALA A 39 5.71 -0.85 -0.53
C ALA A 39 6.66 -1.13 0.66
N ALA A 40 6.24 -0.96 1.94
CA ALA A 40 6.99 -1.37 3.13
C ALA A 40 7.29 -2.89 3.24
N GLY A 41 6.79 -3.71 2.30
CA GLY A 41 7.08 -5.14 2.23
C GLY A 41 6.13 -6.04 3.02
N LYS A 42 4.96 -5.57 3.48
CA LYS A 42 3.96 -6.35 4.23
C LYS A 42 3.61 -7.70 3.57
N THR A 43 3.25 -7.66 2.28
CA THR A 43 2.91 -8.83 1.47
C THR A 43 4.11 -9.76 1.24
N CYS A 44 5.32 -9.19 1.12
CA CYS A 44 6.55 -9.98 1.03
C CYS A 44 6.91 -10.65 2.37
N PHE A 45 6.64 -10.00 3.50
CA PHE A 45 6.83 -10.57 4.84
C PHE A 45 5.96 -11.81 5.07
N LEU A 46 4.70 -11.75 4.63
CA LEU A 46 3.83 -12.93 4.59
C LEU A 46 4.42 -14.05 3.73
N ALA A 47 4.82 -13.74 2.49
CA ALA A 47 5.40 -14.72 1.58
C ALA A 47 6.67 -15.37 2.17
N GLY A 48 7.53 -14.59 2.83
CA GLY A 48 8.73 -15.07 3.51
C GLY A 48 8.43 -16.05 4.66
N LEU A 49 7.33 -15.86 5.40
CA LEU A 49 6.87 -16.81 6.42
C LEU A 49 6.44 -18.16 5.81
N GLU A 50 5.69 -18.15 4.70
CA GLU A 50 5.29 -19.38 3.99
C GLU A 50 6.50 -20.10 3.39
N ILE A 51 7.49 -19.35 2.88
CA ILE A 51 8.75 -19.91 2.39
C ILE A 51 9.52 -20.56 3.55
N LEU A 52 9.62 -19.91 4.71
CA LEU A 52 10.26 -20.51 5.89
C LEU A 52 9.54 -21.78 6.38
N ALA A 53 8.24 -21.91 6.17
CA ALA A 53 7.45 -23.09 6.54
C ALA A 53 7.54 -24.26 5.53
N GLU A 54 8.35 -24.15 4.48
CA GLU A 54 8.57 -25.21 3.49
C GLU A 54 9.20 -26.48 4.13
N PRO A 55 8.64 -27.69 3.94
CA PRO A 55 9.12 -28.91 4.61
C PRO A 55 10.56 -29.33 4.27
N ASP A 56 11.08 -28.87 3.14
CA ASP A 56 12.44 -29.10 2.66
C ASP A 56 13.46 -28.06 3.17
N ARG A 57 13.02 -27.04 3.92
CA ARG A 57 13.91 -26.06 4.55
C ARG A 57 14.23 -26.42 6.00
N PRO A 58 15.51 -26.31 6.42
CA PRO A 58 15.91 -26.44 7.81
C PRO A 58 15.60 -25.15 8.58
N SER A 59 14.32 -24.87 8.81
CA SER A 59 13.86 -23.71 9.59
C SER A 59 13.20 -24.14 10.91
N GLY A 60 13.16 -23.23 11.88
CA GLY A 60 12.41 -23.42 13.13
C GLY A 60 10.91 -23.11 13.02
N PHE A 61 10.40 -22.83 11.81
CA PHE A 61 9.05 -22.32 11.56
C PHE A 61 8.10 -23.37 10.99
N SER A 62 6.85 -23.36 11.49
CA SER A 62 5.70 -23.94 10.82
C SER A 62 4.57 -22.91 10.77
N VAL A 63 4.00 -22.69 9.59
CA VAL A 63 2.95 -21.67 9.39
C VAL A 63 1.68 -22.34 8.89
N THR A 64 0.59 -22.13 9.61
CA THR A 64 -0.75 -22.61 9.26
C THR A 64 -1.67 -21.43 9.02
N ALA A 65 -2.05 -21.22 7.77
CA ALA A 65 -3.01 -20.20 7.37
C ALA A 65 -4.44 -20.75 7.38
N HIS A 66 -5.39 -19.95 7.89
CA HIS A 66 -6.79 -20.36 7.99
C HIS A 66 -7.67 -19.75 6.89
N GLY A 67 -8.53 -20.57 6.29
CA GLY A 67 -9.50 -20.14 5.28
C GLY A 67 -8.84 -19.55 4.00
N PRO A 68 -9.43 -18.51 3.39
CA PRO A 68 -8.89 -17.88 2.17
C PRO A 68 -7.44 -17.39 2.29
N SER A 69 -6.96 -17.13 3.50
CA SER A 69 -5.58 -16.74 3.80
C SER A 69 -4.56 -17.71 3.20
N GLN A 70 -4.85 -19.02 3.21
CA GLN A 70 -3.91 -20.06 2.76
C GLN A 70 -3.63 -20.01 1.26
N ILE A 71 -4.65 -19.70 0.45
CA ILE A 71 -4.49 -19.61 -1.00
C ILE A 71 -3.62 -18.40 -1.34
N LYS A 72 -3.96 -17.22 -0.82
CA LYS A 72 -3.21 -15.99 -1.06
C LYS A 72 -1.77 -16.06 -0.55
N LEU A 73 -1.56 -16.66 0.62
CA LEU A 73 -0.22 -16.83 1.19
C LEU A 73 0.69 -17.69 0.27
N ARG A 74 0.14 -18.76 -0.30
CA ARG A 74 0.82 -19.61 -1.29
C ARG A 74 1.05 -18.90 -2.62
N GLU A 75 0.10 -18.11 -3.10
CA GLU A 75 0.24 -17.27 -4.30
C GLU A 75 1.40 -16.28 -4.16
N HIS A 76 1.49 -15.56 -3.03
CA HIS A 76 2.59 -14.62 -2.77
C HIS A 76 3.95 -15.33 -2.67
N ALA A 77 4.00 -16.50 -2.03
CA ALA A 77 5.22 -17.31 -1.99
C ALA A 77 5.60 -17.85 -3.37
N ALA A 78 4.63 -18.25 -4.20
CA ALA A 78 4.87 -18.71 -5.57
C ALA A 78 5.42 -17.59 -6.46
N ALA A 79 4.89 -16.37 -6.36
CA ALA A 79 5.45 -15.20 -7.06
C ALA A 79 6.93 -15.01 -6.73
N LEU A 80 7.30 -15.00 -5.44
CA LEU A 80 8.71 -14.87 -5.04
C LEU A 80 9.58 -16.01 -5.59
N ARG A 81 9.10 -17.26 -5.59
CA ARG A 81 9.85 -18.42 -6.15
C ARG A 81 10.08 -18.30 -7.65
N ASN A 82 9.13 -17.68 -8.37
CA ASN A 82 9.25 -17.41 -9.80
C ASN A 82 10.20 -16.24 -10.12
N GLY A 83 10.76 -15.56 -9.10
CA GLY A 83 11.53 -14.33 -9.29
C GLY A 83 10.62 -13.12 -9.60
N GLU A 84 9.38 -13.15 -9.15
CA GLU A 84 8.40 -12.07 -9.29
C GLU A 84 8.07 -11.45 -7.93
N TRP A 85 7.78 -10.15 -7.90
CA TRP A 85 7.27 -9.53 -6.67
C TRP A 85 5.77 -9.81 -6.54
N PRO A 86 5.27 -10.18 -5.34
CA PRO A 86 3.83 -10.30 -5.10
C PRO A 86 3.11 -9.02 -5.52
N PRO A 87 1.93 -9.13 -6.15
CA PRO A 87 1.18 -7.97 -6.60
C PRO A 87 0.84 -7.06 -5.41
N GLY A 88 0.90 -5.75 -5.65
CA GLY A 88 0.56 -4.76 -4.62
C GLY A 88 -0.87 -4.95 -4.12
N THR A 89 -1.05 -4.85 -2.81
CA THR A 89 -2.35 -5.05 -2.16
C THR A 89 -3.35 -3.97 -2.59
N ILE A 90 -4.44 -4.39 -3.25
CA ILE A 90 -5.52 -3.51 -3.77
C ILE A 90 -6.69 -3.42 -2.78
N GLN A 91 -6.93 -4.46 -1.99
CA GLN A 91 -8.04 -4.55 -1.03
C GLN A 91 -7.52 -4.96 0.35
N THR A 92 -8.19 -4.53 1.41
CA THR A 92 -7.86 -4.91 2.79
C THR A 92 -8.08 -6.41 3.02
N ILE A 93 -7.01 -7.15 3.36
CA ILE A 93 -7.04 -8.60 3.58
C ILE A 93 -6.55 -8.90 5.00
N GLU A 94 -7.39 -9.56 5.79
CA GLU A 94 -7.00 -10.09 7.10
C GLU A 94 -6.47 -11.54 6.94
N TYR A 95 -5.19 -11.74 7.27
CA TYR A 95 -4.56 -13.05 7.35
C TYR A 95 -4.59 -13.53 8.80
N ASN A 96 -5.31 -14.62 9.05
CA ASN A 96 -5.27 -15.32 10.33
C ASN A 96 -4.32 -16.50 10.22
N LEU A 97 -3.16 -16.40 10.86
CA LEU A 97 -2.08 -17.39 10.81
C LEU A 97 -1.78 -17.92 12.22
N THR A 98 -1.53 -19.22 12.32
CA THR A 98 -0.86 -19.84 13.47
C THR A 98 0.59 -20.10 13.07
N ILE A 99 1.53 -19.51 13.78
CA ILE A 99 2.97 -19.64 13.52
C ILE A 99 3.57 -20.38 14.70
N ILE A 100 4.26 -21.48 14.47
CA ILE A 100 5.00 -22.20 15.49
C ILE A 100 6.49 -21.89 15.24
N HIS A 101 7.14 -21.23 16.19
CA HIS A 101 8.59 -21.00 16.17
C HIS A 101 9.19 -21.60 17.45
N ASN A 102 10.22 -22.44 17.31
CA ASN A 102 10.88 -23.10 18.45
C ASN A 102 9.87 -23.82 19.39
N GLN A 103 8.92 -24.55 18.80
CA GLN A 103 7.81 -25.25 19.46
C GLN A 103 6.76 -24.35 20.17
N GLN A 104 6.87 -23.03 20.10
CA GLN A 104 5.89 -22.10 20.69
C GLN A 104 4.90 -21.57 19.63
N PRO A 105 3.58 -21.75 19.83
CA PRO A 105 2.56 -21.29 18.88
C PRO A 105 2.12 -19.83 19.15
N THR A 106 2.35 -18.95 18.18
CA THR A 106 1.85 -17.56 18.13
C THR A 106 0.65 -17.46 17.17
N ARG A 107 -0.33 -16.60 17.46
CA ARG A 107 -1.41 -16.26 16.52
C ARG A 107 -1.21 -14.88 15.90
N LEU A 108 -0.70 -14.85 14.66
CA LEU A 108 -0.55 -13.62 13.89
C LEU A 108 -1.88 -13.27 13.21
N THR A 109 -2.40 -12.06 13.46
CA THR A 109 -3.53 -11.48 12.73
C THR A 109 -3.03 -10.26 11.98
N LEU A 110 -2.59 -10.47 10.74
CA LEU A 110 -1.99 -9.44 9.90
C LEU A 110 -3.07 -8.86 8.98
N ILE A 111 -3.30 -7.55 9.07
CA ILE A 111 -4.19 -6.82 8.14
C ILE A 111 -3.31 -6.15 7.09
N ASP A 112 -3.34 -6.67 5.87
CA ASP A 112 -2.66 -6.09 4.72
C ASP A 112 -3.63 -5.19 3.97
N TYR A 113 -3.41 -3.89 4.01
CA TYR A 113 -4.29 -2.87 3.43
C TYR A 113 -3.60 -2.14 2.26
N PRO A 114 -4.37 -1.68 1.24
CA PRO A 114 -3.86 -0.84 0.16
C PRO A 114 -3.22 0.42 0.76
N GLY A 115 -1.94 0.61 0.48
CA GLY A 115 -1.06 1.39 1.36
C GLY A 115 -0.99 2.89 1.11
N ASP A 116 -1.94 3.49 0.38
CA ASP A 116 -1.92 4.94 0.15
C ASP A 116 -2.22 5.67 1.46
N ASP A 117 -1.15 6.26 1.99
CA ASP A 117 -1.00 7.02 3.23
C ASP A 117 -1.86 6.50 4.40
N PHE A 118 -1.31 5.72 5.34
CA PHE A 118 -2.08 5.07 6.42
C PHE A 118 -3.13 5.97 7.09
N MET A 119 -2.88 7.28 7.25
CA MET A 119 -3.87 8.23 7.76
C MET A 119 -4.90 8.67 6.72
N ALA A 120 -4.53 9.03 5.49
CA ALA A 120 -5.52 9.32 4.45
C ALA A 120 -6.34 8.07 4.08
N GLY A 121 -5.74 6.88 4.13
CA GLY A 121 -6.43 5.60 4.09
C GLY A 121 -7.36 5.43 5.30
N LEU A 122 -6.91 5.64 6.54
CA LEU A 122 -7.80 5.56 7.70
C LEU A 122 -8.97 6.54 7.60
N GLU A 123 -8.75 7.76 7.08
CA GLU A 123 -9.73 8.84 7.04
C GLU A 123 -10.64 8.79 5.79
N ALA A 124 -10.16 8.27 4.66
CA ALA A 124 -10.95 8.04 3.43
C ALA A 124 -11.63 6.66 3.38
N LEU A 125 -11.25 5.70 4.25
CA LEU A 125 -12.02 4.49 4.47
C LEU A 125 -13.29 4.82 5.27
N GLU A 126 -14.42 4.97 4.59
CA GLU A 126 -15.71 5.16 5.24
C GLU A 126 -16.23 3.87 5.89
N GLY A 127 -16.94 4.01 7.01
CA GLY A 127 -17.71 2.92 7.62
C GLY A 127 -16.89 1.77 8.22
N GLN A 128 -17.12 0.54 7.74
CA GLN A 128 -16.67 -0.68 8.44
C GLN A 128 -15.16 -0.93 8.40
N GLU A 129 -14.45 -0.57 7.34
CA GLU A 129 -13.02 -0.91 7.21
C GLU A 129 -12.15 -0.13 8.21
N GLN A 130 -12.41 1.17 8.36
CA GLN A 130 -11.78 1.99 9.39
C GLN A 130 -12.02 1.40 10.79
N HIS A 131 -13.26 0.99 11.08
CA HIS A 131 -13.59 0.35 12.37
C HIS A 131 -12.83 -0.96 12.57
N ARG A 132 -12.68 -1.80 11.53
CA ARG A 132 -11.90 -3.05 11.60
C ARG A 132 -10.42 -2.80 11.92
N ILE A 133 -9.79 -1.83 11.26
CA ILE A 133 -8.37 -1.49 11.52
C ILE A 133 -8.20 -0.92 12.94
N LYS A 134 -9.08 -0.01 13.37
CA LYS A 134 -9.07 0.55 14.73
C LYS A 134 -9.25 -0.53 15.80
N GLU A 135 -10.22 -1.43 15.63
CA GLU A 135 -10.41 -2.57 16.55
C GLU A 135 -9.24 -3.55 16.52
N ALA A 136 -8.63 -3.83 15.37
CA ALA A 136 -7.47 -4.71 15.31
C ALA A 136 -6.28 -4.15 16.10
N ILE A 137 -5.97 -2.85 15.94
CA ILE A 137 -4.90 -2.17 16.71
C ILE A 137 -5.24 -2.18 18.22
N LYS A 138 -6.48 -1.87 18.58
CA LYS A 138 -6.98 -1.88 19.97
C LYS A 138 -6.96 -3.28 20.61
N GLN A 139 -7.14 -4.33 19.81
CA GLN A 139 -7.12 -5.72 20.26
C GLN A 139 -5.74 -6.39 20.17
N ALA A 140 -4.73 -5.69 19.65
CA ALA A 140 -3.35 -6.19 19.53
C ALA A 140 -2.68 -6.26 20.90
N ASP A 141 -1.89 -7.31 21.10
CA ASP A 141 -0.93 -7.41 22.20
C ASP A 141 0.45 -6.85 21.79
N ILE A 142 0.81 -7.03 20.52
CA ILE A 142 2.04 -6.56 19.89
C ILE A 142 1.70 -5.85 18.58
N LEU A 143 2.37 -4.72 18.33
CA LEU A 143 2.27 -3.97 17.09
C LEU A 143 3.63 -3.92 16.36
N LEU A 144 3.68 -4.44 15.14
CA LEU A 144 4.87 -4.40 14.29
C LEU A 144 4.75 -3.24 13.29
N LEU A 145 5.63 -2.23 13.42
CA LEU A 145 5.71 -1.11 12.49
C LEU A 145 6.80 -1.39 11.44
N MET A 146 6.36 -1.76 10.24
CA MET A 146 7.24 -2.04 9.10
C MET A 146 7.65 -0.75 8.39
N LEU A 147 8.95 -0.54 8.26
CA LEU A 147 9.56 0.58 7.54
C LEU A 147 10.49 0.05 6.46
N ASP A 148 10.41 0.61 5.25
CA ASP A 148 11.38 0.33 4.21
C ASP A 148 12.74 0.94 4.59
N ALA A 149 13.75 0.09 4.81
CA ALA A 149 15.06 0.53 5.28
C ALA A 149 15.80 1.42 4.26
N THR A 150 15.47 1.32 2.97
CA THR A 150 16.01 2.21 1.93
C THR A 150 15.09 3.41 1.73
N ALA A 151 13.81 3.13 1.47
CA ALA A 151 12.89 4.13 0.97
C ALA A 151 12.33 5.06 2.06
N ASP A 152 12.02 4.54 3.26
CA ASP A 152 11.49 5.32 4.39
C ASP A 152 12.62 5.81 5.33
N VAL A 153 13.65 4.98 5.54
CA VAL A 153 14.74 5.30 6.47
C VAL A 153 15.87 6.09 5.81
N MET A 154 16.48 5.60 4.72
CA MET A 154 17.55 6.34 4.02
C MET A 154 17.00 7.47 3.12
N GLY A 155 15.73 7.40 2.71
CA GLY A 155 15.14 8.34 1.74
C GLY A 155 15.65 8.10 0.30
N ARG A 156 16.05 6.87 -0.02
CA ARG A 156 16.60 6.48 -1.32
C ARG A 156 15.84 5.30 -1.90
N GLU A 157 15.61 5.33 -3.20
CA GLU A 157 15.11 4.18 -3.96
C GLU A 157 16.15 3.72 -5.00
N PRO A 158 16.07 2.47 -5.48
CA PRO A 158 16.86 2.01 -6.60
C PRO A 158 16.67 2.91 -7.83
N ASP A 159 17.77 3.25 -8.50
CA ASP A 159 17.76 3.93 -9.79
C ASP A 159 17.55 2.95 -10.96
N ASP A 160 17.56 3.43 -12.20
CA ASP A 160 17.42 2.58 -13.41
C ASP A 160 18.58 1.59 -13.61
N LYS A 161 19.61 1.63 -12.75
CA LYS A 161 20.74 0.71 -12.71
C LYS A 161 20.66 -0.26 -11.53
N GLY A 162 19.57 -0.23 -10.76
CA GLY A 162 19.38 -1.01 -9.54
C GLY A 162 20.23 -0.54 -8.35
N GLN A 163 20.90 0.62 -8.44
CA GLN A 163 21.75 1.16 -7.37
C GLN A 163 20.96 2.12 -6.48
N LEU A 164 21.27 2.18 -5.18
CA LEU A 164 20.61 3.10 -4.23
C LEU A 164 21.01 4.57 -4.46
N GLY A 165 20.38 5.21 -5.45
CA GLY A 165 20.74 6.52 -5.94
C GLY A 165 19.62 7.54 -6.06
N ARG A 166 18.35 7.12 -6.26
CA ARG A 166 17.25 8.08 -6.47
C ARG A 166 16.84 8.75 -5.16
N PRO A 167 16.96 10.09 -5.03
CA PRO A 167 16.45 10.80 -3.86
C PRO A 167 14.92 10.79 -3.91
N VAL A 168 14.30 10.22 -2.89
CA VAL A 168 12.85 10.30 -2.71
C VAL A 168 12.53 11.57 -1.93
N ASN A 169 11.29 12.06 -2.00
CA ASN A 169 10.81 13.14 -1.13
C ASN A 169 10.82 12.70 0.34
N ARG A 170 11.99 12.84 0.98
CA ARG A 170 12.25 12.38 2.35
C ARG A 170 11.36 13.07 3.37
N GLN A 171 10.99 14.32 3.12
CA GLN A 171 10.11 15.09 3.99
C GLN A 171 8.69 14.52 3.99
N GLU A 172 8.13 14.24 2.82
CA GLU A 172 6.81 13.61 2.67
C GLU A 172 6.75 12.23 3.37
N LYS A 173 7.76 11.37 3.18
CA LYS A 173 7.83 10.08 3.88
C LYS A 173 8.00 10.22 5.39
N LEU A 174 8.80 11.18 5.84
CA LEU A 174 8.95 11.52 7.26
C LEU A 174 7.62 11.99 7.86
N ASP A 175 6.86 12.82 7.15
CA ASP A 175 5.59 13.37 7.62
C ASP A 175 4.47 12.32 7.63
N ARG A 176 4.44 11.39 6.67
CA ARG A 176 3.60 10.17 6.75
C ARG A 176 3.91 9.32 7.97
N LEU A 177 5.19 9.10 8.27
CA LEU A 177 5.61 8.31 9.43
C LEU A 177 5.32 9.03 10.76
N LYS A 178 5.45 10.35 10.81
CA LYS A 178 4.95 11.17 11.93
C LYS A 178 3.44 10.98 12.11
N ALA A 179 2.66 11.11 11.03
CA ALA A 179 1.20 10.96 11.06
C ALA A 179 0.77 9.56 11.55
N GLN A 180 1.47 8.49 11.15
CA GLN A 180 1.26 7.14 11.69
C GLN A 180 1.50 7.08 13.20
N ILE A 181 2.59 7.65 13.70
CA ILE A 181 2.90 7.68 15.15
C ILE A 181 1.87 8.52 15.90
N ASP A 182 1.45 9.66 15.33
CA ASP A 182 0.47 10.57 15.94
C ASP A 182 -0.94 9.94 15.96
N ALA A 183 -1.27 9.09 14.98
CA ALA A 183 -2.46 8.25 14.98
C ALA A 183 -2.44 7.19 16.09
N LEU A 184 -1.30 6.52 16.29
CA LEU A 184 -1.12 5.53 17.35
C LEU A 184 -1.18 6.18 18.74
N ASN A 185 -0.68 7.41 18.90
CA ASN A 185 -0.90 8.23 20.10
C ASN A 185 -2.41 8.44 20.36
N ARG A 186 -3.17 8.92 19.37
CA ARG A 186 -4.63 9.13 19.51
C ARG A 186 -5.37 7.83 19.88
N LEU A 187 -4.98 6.69 19.29
CA LEU A 187 -5.60 5.39 19.59
C LEU A 187 -5.25 4.88 21.00
N ARG A 188 -4.02 5.10 21.49
CA ARG A 188 -3.65 4.85 22.90
C ARG A 188 -4.53 5.69 23.83
N ASP A 189 -4.65 6.98 23.56
CA ASP A 189 -5.33 7.92 24.45
C ASP A 189 -6.84 7.60 24.54
N GLN A 190 -7.40 6.92 23.53
CA GLN A 190 -8.77 6.37 23.52
C GLN A 190 -8.90 4.98 24.18
N SER A 191 -7.90 4.11 24.05
CA SER A 191 -8.00 2.71 24.51
C SER A 191 -7.52 2.50 25.95
N GLY A 192 -6.67 3.38 26.47
CA GLY A 192 -6.01 3.23 27.78
C GLY A 192 -4.97 2.10 27.84
N GLN A 193 -4.77 1.34 26.76
CA GLN A 193 -3.83 0.22 26.67
C GLN A 193 -2.91 0.38 25.46
N VAL A 194 -1.60 0.26 25.69
CA VAL A 194 -0.56 0.33 24.65
C VAL A 194 -0.12 -1.09 24.29
N PRO A 195 -0.23 -1.54 23.03
CA PRO A 195 0.41 -2.77 22.57
C PRO A 195 1.94 -2.60 22.58
N GLU A 196 2.69 -3.68 22.84
CA GLU A 196 4.16 -3.61 22.78
C GLU A 196 4.60 -3.36 21.32
N VAL A 197 5.30 -2.26 21.06
CA VAL A 197 5.69 -1.87 19.68
C VAL A 197 7.11 -2.32 19.35
N ALA A 198 7.25 -3.02 18.22
CA ALA A 198 8.53 -3.26 17.57
C ALA A 198 8.56 -2.65 16.16
N VAL A 199 9.73 -2.15 15.75
CA VAL A 199 9.96 -1.67 14.39
C VAL A 199 10.63 -2.77 13.58
N VAL A 200 10.13 -3.05 12.38
CA VAL A 200 10.73 -4.01 11.45
C VAL A 200 11.28 -3.23 10.25
N LEU A 201 12.61 -3.19 10.12
CA LEU A 201 13.28 -2.61 8.96
C LEU A 201 13.29 -3.66 7.85
N THR A 202 12.51 -3.45 6.79
CA THR A 202 12.46 -4.37 5.65
C THR A 202 13.46 -3.99 4.57
N LYS A 203 13.68 -4.93 3.63
CA LYS A 203 14.55 -4.76 2.46
C LYS A 203 16.01 -4.44 2.83
N VAL A 204 16.48 -4.93 3.98
CA VAL A 204 17.88 -4.74 4.41
C VAL A 204 18.89 -5.42 3.49
N ASP A 205 18.44 -6.38 2.68
CA ASP A 205 19.20 -6.96 1.57
C ASP A 205 19.57 -5.95 0.48
N LEU A 206 18.80 -4.87 0.32
CA LEU A 206 19.14 -3.76 -0.60
C LEU A 206 20.25 -2.85 -0.07
N ILE A 207 20.52 -2.87 1.24
CA ILE A 207 21.57 -2.05 1.86
C ILE A 207 22.93 -2.69 1.56
N ASN A 208 23.92 -1.84 1.24
CA ASN A 208 25.32 -2.21 1.10
C ASN A 208 25.81 -3.03 2.31
N GLU A 209 26.63 -4.05 2.06
CA GLU A 209 27.00 -5.05 3.07
C GLU A 209 27.66 -4.42 4.32
N ASP A 210 28.53 -3.42 4.15
CA ASP A 210 29.19 -2.70 5.25
C ASP A 210 28.25 -1.87 6.13
N GLU A 211 27.09 -1.44 5.62
CA GLU A 211 26.09 -0.67 6.35
C GLU A 211 24.87 -1.50 6.78
N ARG A 212 24.78 -2.76 6.33
CA ARG A 212 23.61 -3.61 6.52
C ARG A 212 23.44 -3.98 8.01
N PRO A 213 22.31 -3.63 8.65
CA PRO A 213 22.05 -4.07 10.01
C PRO A 213 21.79 -5.58 10.04
N THR A 214 22.47 -6.29 10.95
CA THR A 214 22.41 -7.76 11.09
C THR A 214 21.65 -8.21 12.33
N ASP A 215 21.51 -7.34 13.33
CA ASP A 215 20.84 -7.60 14.61
C ASP A 215 20.02 -6.38 15.08
N SER A 216 19.30 -6.53 16.21
CA SER A 216 18.47 -5.44 16.72
C SER A 216 19.23 -4.20 17.20
N ARG A 217 20.49 -4.36 17.63
CA ARG A 217 21.33 -3.26 18.15
C ARG A 217 21.89 -2.43 17.01
N THR A 218 22.33 -3.07 15.95
CA THR A 218 22.78 -2.48 14.69
C THR A 218 21.61 -1.86 13.93
N ALA A 219 20.45 -2.50 13.87
CA ALA A 219 19.23 -1.92 13.31
C ALA A 219 18.77 -0.65 14.03
N LEU A 220 18.80 -0.63 15.38
CA LEU A 220 18.51 0.59 16.14
C LEU A 220 19.58 1.69 15.94
N LYS A 221 20.86 1.34 15.79
CA LYS A 221 21.91 2.31 15.43
C LYS A 221 21.67 2.89 14.03
N PHE A 222 21.35 2.04 13.05
CA PHE A 222 21.03 2.42 11.67
C PHE A 222 19.83 3.39 11.63
N LEU A 223 18.72 3.03 12.26
CA LEU A 223 17.52 3.89 12.33
C LEU A 223 17.82 5.23 13.04
N LYS A 224 18.68 5.26 14.07
CA LYS A 224 19.14 6.51 14.69
C LYS A 224 20.01 7.37 13.77
N LYS A 225 20.96 6.77 13.05
CA LYS A 225 21.86 7.45 12.11
C LYS A 225 21.07 8.18 11.02
N HIS A 226 20.03 7.55 10.49
CA HIS A 226 19.27 8.07 9.36
C HIS A 226 17.97 8.81 9.75
N GLN A 227 17.33 8.47 10.88
CA GLN A 227 16.03 9.01 11.29
C GLN A 227 15.92 9.24 12.82
N ALA A 228 16.87 9.98 13.41
CA ALA A 228 16.89 10.29 14.85
C ALA A 228 15.56 10.89 15.40
N ALA A 229 14.87 11.73 14.61
CA ALA A 229 13.60 12.33 15.00
C ALA A 229 12.47 11.29 15.15
N VAL A 230 12.42 10.29 14.28
CA VAL A 230 11.47 9.17 14.34
C VAL A 230 11.74 8.33 15.59
N VAL A 231 13.01 8.02 15.87
CA VAL A 231 13.42 7.28 17.07
C VAL A 231 13.05 8.03 18.35
N LYS A 232 13.17 9.36 18.37
CA LYS A 232 12.74 10.19 19.50
C LYS A 232 11.23 10.07 19.72
N ARG A 233 10.41 10.31 18.68
CA ARG A 233 8.93 10.19 18.78
C ARG A 233 8.45 8.79 19.18
N LEU A 234 9.02 7.73 18.61
CA LEU A 234 8.65 6.36 19.00
C LEU A 234 8.97 6.06 20.47
N ARG A 235 10.08 6.60 21.00
CA ARG A 235 10.43 6.49 22.43
C ARG A 235 9.51 7.33 23.32
N GLU A 236 9.04 8.48 22.85
CA GLU A 236 8.00 9.26 23.54
C GLU A 236 6.66 8.52 23.57
N PHE A 237 6.38 7.67 22.57
CA PHE A 237 5.16 6.86 22.50
C PHE A 237 5.19 5.60 23.40
N VAL A 238 6.23 4.76 23.30
CA VAL A 238 6.30 3.45 24.01
C VAL A 238 7.44 3.32 25.03
N GLY A 239 8.26 4.36 25.24
CA GLY A 239 9.39 4.34 26.17
C GLY A 239 10.60 3.55 25.66
N GLN A 240 10.43 2.23 25.44
CA GLN A 240 11.44 1.35 24.88
C GLN A 240 11.03 0.89 23.48
N ILE A 241 11.97 0.93 22.53
CA ILE A 241 11.77 0.46 21.16
C ILE A 241 12.75 -0.66 20.87
N THR A 242 12.24 -1.74 20.29
CA THR A 242 13.05 -2.80 19.70
C THR A 242 12.94 -2.68 18.18
N VAL A 243 14.05 -2.84 17.48
CA VAL A 243 14.14 -2.71 16.02
C VAL A 243 14.69 -4.02 15.47
N PHE A 244 14.12 -4.58 14.41
CA PHE A 244 14.56 -5.83 13.80
C PHE A 244 14.90 -5.62 12.32
N PRO A 245 16.10 -5.99 11.85
CA PRO A 245 16.41 -6.02 10.43
C PRO A 245 15.83 -7.30 9.79
N LEU A 246 15.12 -7.16 8.68
CA LEU A 246 14.44 -8.27 8.03
C LEU A 246 14.54 -8.20 6.50
N SER A 247 14.83 -9.35 5.89
CA SER A 247 14.69 -9.55 4.45
C SER A 247 13.72 -10.69 4.17
N ALA A 248 12.70 -10.42 3.36
CA ALA A 248 11.74 -11.44 2.93
C ALA A 248 12.30 -12.41 1.88
N VAL A 249 13.35 -12.00 1.14
CA VAL A 249 13.92 -12.77 0.02
C VAL A 249 15.37 -13.19 0.27
N GLY A 250 16.07 -12.55 1.20
CA GLY A 250 17.47 -12.77 1.52
C GLY A 250 18.44 -12.09 0.56
N LYS A 251 18.17 -12.20 -0.75
CA LYS A 251 18.96 -11.63 -1.83
C LYS A 251 18.05 -11.20 -2.98
N VAL A 252 18.41 -10.09 -3.61
CA VAL A 252 17.87 -9.65 -4.91
C VAL A 252 18.89 -9.82 -6.02
N GLU A 253 18.40 -9.91 -7.25
CA GLU A 253 19.20 -9.94 -8.47
C GLU A 253 18.76 -8.80 -9.41
N PRO A 254 19.69 -8.06 -10.03
CA PRO A 254 19.36 -7.18 -11.13
C PRO A 254 19.06 -8.00 -12.40
N ILE A 255 17.95 -7.70 -13.07
CA ILE A 255 17.64 -8.10 -14.44
C ILE A 255 17.53 -6.85 -15.29
N GLN A 256 17.99 -6.92 -16.53
CA GLN A 256 17.66 -5.92 -17.55
C GLN A 256 16.33 -6.27 -18.22
N ASP A 257 15.36 -5.36 -18.20
CA ASP A 257 14.08 -5.55 -18.90
C ASP A 257 14.21 -5.39 -20.43
N GLU A 258 13.13 -5.65 -21.16
CA GLU A 258 13.07 -5.52 -22.63
C GLU A 258 13.38 -4.10 -23.13
N GLN A 259 13.24 -3.09 -22.27
CA GLN A 259 13.52 -1.68 -22.56
C GLN A 259 14.95 -1.28 -22.16
N GLY A 260 15.76 -2.22 -21.65
CA GLY A 260 17.13 -2.00 -21.24
C GLY A 260 17.30 -1.45 -19.82
N ALA A 261 16.22 -1.25 -19.04
CA ALA A 261 16.27 -0.73 -17.68
C ALA A 261 16.51 -1.86 -16.67
N ILE A 262 17.31 -1.60 -15.63
CA ILE A 262 17.62 -2.60 -14.61
C ILE A 262 16.53 -2.61 -13.54
N ARG A 263 15.80 -3.72 -13.45
CA ARG A 263 14.84 -4.01 -12.38
C ARG A 263 15.43 -5.02 -11.40
N LEU A 264 15.14 -4.87 -10.12
CA LEU A 264 15.49 -5.87 -9.11
C LEU A 264 14.40 -6.94 -9.06
N ARG A 265 14.79 -8.22 -8.97
CA ARG A 265 13.90 -9.35 -8.63
C ARG A 265 14.35 -10.07 -7.35
N PRO A 266 13.49 -10.87 -6.70
CA PRO A 266 13.93 -11.90 -5.76
C PRO A 266 14.91 -12.88 -6.42
N SER A 267 15.96 -13.31 -5.74
CA SER A 267 16.80 -14.42 -6.23
C SER A 267 16.01 -15.75 -6.19
N VAL A 268 16.21 -16.63 -7.17
CA VAL A 268 15.58 -17.97 -7.20
C VAL A 268 15.86 -18.76 -5.90
N ASN A 269 17.09 -18.65 -5.39
CA ASN A 269 17.51 -19.24 -4.11
C ASN A 269 17.12 -18.33 -2.93
N LEU A 270 15.82 -18.15 -2.72
CA LEU A 270 15.25 -17.36 -1.64
C LEU A 270 15.83 -17.79 -0.28
N THR A 271 16.27 -16.83 0.52
CA THR A 271 16.81 -17.05 1.88
C THR A 271 16.27 -16.01 2.85
N PRO A 272 14.97 -16.06 3.22
CA PRO A 272 14.39 -15.12 4.17
C PRO A 272 15.21 -15.07 5.48
N LYS A 273 15.45 -13.87 6.03
CA LYS A 273 16.34 -13.65 7.18
C LYS A 273 15.77 -12.63 8.16
N GLY A 274 16.01 -12.86 9.45
CA GLY A 274 15.67 -11.92 10.53
C GLY A 274 14.30 -12.18 11.17
N TYR A 275 13.61 -13.24 10.75
CA TYR A 275 12.35 -13.67 11.35
C TYR A 275 12.59 -14.31 12.72
N GLU A 276 13.68 -15.06 12.87
CA GLU A 276 14.06 -15.80 14.07
C GLU A 276 14.10 -14.87 15.29
N ALA A 277 14.91 -13.81 15.21
CA ALA A 277 15.06 -12.82 16.28
C ALA A 277 13.77 -12.05 16.60
N LEU A 278 12.93 -11.79 15.59
CA LEU A 278 11.62 -11.17 15.77
C LEU A 278 10.66 -12.10 16.52
N PHE A 279 10.58 -13.38 16.13
CA PHE A 279 9.68 -14.34 16.76
C PHE A 279 10.18 -14.83 18.13
N ASP A 280 11.49 -14.90 18.36
CA ASP A 280 12.04 -15.13 19.71
C ASP A 280 11.68 -13.99 20.66
N TRP A 281 11.66 -12.73 20.20
CA TRP A 281 11.20 -11.59 21.00
C TRP A 281 9.68 -11.61 21.25
N ILE A 282 8.87 -12.02 20.27
CA ILE A 282 7.42 -12.24 20.44
C ILE A 282 7.17 -13.35 21.48
N ASN A 283 7.92 -14.46 21.40
CA ASN A 283 7.87 -15.56 22.36
C ASN A 283 8.32 -15.11 23.77
N GLU A 284 9.38 -14.29 23.89
CA GLU A 284 9.78 -13.70 25.17
C GLU A 284 8.68 -12.76 25.73
N TYR A 285 8.04 -11.94 24.89
CA TYR A 285 6.89 -11.14 25.32
C TYR A 285 5.75 -12.02 25.87
N GLU A 286 5.36 -13.07 25.13
CA GLU A 286 4.31 -13.99 25.58
C GLU A 286 4.68 -14.69 26.89
N PHE A 287 5.94 -15.11 27.04
CA PHE A 287 6.46 -15.70 28.27
C PHE A 287 6.46 -14.68 29.44
N ARG A 288 6.90 -13.43 29.22
CA ARG A 288 6.84 -12.33 30.21
C ARG A 288 5.42 -12.06 30.68
N LYS A 289 4.46 -12.03 29.75
CA LYS A 289 3.03 -11.82 30.01
C LYS A 289 2.42 -12.98 30.79
N ASN A 290 2.79 -14.22 30.47
CA ASN A 290 2.28 -15.44 31.11
C ASN A 290 2.92 -15.76 32.48
N HIS A 291 4.17 -15.34 32.71
CA HIS A 291 4.93 -15.67 33.92
C HIS A 291 5.50 -14.41 34.62
N PRO A 292 4.66 -13.44 35.02
CA PRO A 292 5.11 -12.16 35.58
C PRO A 292 5.90 -12.32 36.89
N ILE A 293 5.58 -13.33 37.70
CA ILE A 293 6.32 -13.63 38.95
C ILE A 293 7.74 -14.09 38.63
N TYR A 294 7.92 -15.03 37.70
CA TYR A 294 9.25 -15.51 37.31
C TYR A 294 10.10 -14.39 36.71
N TYR A 295 9.52 -13.52 35.87
CA TYR A 295 10.27 -12.40 35.32
C TYR A 295 10.63 -11.34 36.37
N ARG A 296 9.73 -11.05 37.32
CA ARG A 296 10.04 -10.22 38.50
C ARG A 296 11.19 -10.83 39.31
N LEU A 297 11.15 -12.13 39.60
CA LEU A 297 12.19 -12.86 40.33
C LEU A 297 13.53 -12.93 39.58
N LYS A 298 13.54 -13.09 38.25
CA LYS A 298 14.78 -13.04 37.45
C LYS A 298 15.42 -11.65 37.51
N LYS A 299 14.60 -10.60 37.48
CA LYS A 299 15.06 -9.20 37.59
C LYS A 299 15.50 -8.87 39.01
N THR A 300 14.74 -9.18 40.06
CA THR A 300 15.15 -8.92 41.45
C THR A 300 16.30 -9.82 41.89
N GLY A 301 16.34 -11.08 41.46
CA GLY A 301 17.39 -12.04 41.80
C GLY A 301 18.78 -11.66 41.28
N THR A 302 18.85 -11.00 40.13
CA THR A 302 20.11 -10.39 39.66
C THR A 302 20.49 -9.16 40.48
N TRP A 303 19.53 -8.32 40.85
CA TRP A 303 19.77 -7.16 41.74
C TRP A 303 20.09 -7.55 43.19
N THR A 304 19.58 -8.65 43.73
CA THR A 304 19.95 -9.14 45.08
C THR A 304 21.34 -9.76 45.07
N LEU A 305 21.72 -10.52 44.03
CA LEU A 305 23.08 -11.05 43.90
C LEU A 305 24.11 -9.91 43.75
N VAL A 306 23.82 -8.92 42.89
CA VAL A 306 24.64 -7.69 42.75
C VAL A 306 24.62 -6.87 44.03
N GLY A 307 23.50 -6.80 44.74
CA GLY A 307 23.37 -6.11 46.03
C GLY A 307 24.22 -6.76 47.13
N VAL A 308 24.24 -8.09 47.23
CA VAL A 308 25.12 -8.83 48.16
C VAL A 308 26.59 -8.61 47.83
N LEU A 309 26.96 -8.66 46.54
CA LEU A 309 28.32 -8.32 46.08
C LEU A 309 28.69 -6.85 46.36
N ALA A 310 27.76 -5.91 46.14
CA ALA A 310 27.97 -4.48 46.37
C ALA A 310 27.99 -4.11 47.86
N VAL A 311 27.32 -4.86 48.73
CA VAL A 311 27.47 -4.74 50.19
C VAL A 311 28.82 -5.31 50.63
N GLY A 312 29.26 -6.45 50.08
CA GLY A 312 30.60 -6.99 50.33
C GLY A 312 31.72 -6.03 49.91
N ILE A 313 31.65 -5.51 48.68
CA ILE A 313 32.57 -4.47 48.17
C ILE A 313 32.40 -3.16 48.96
N GLY A 314 31.16 -2.80 49.32
CA GLY A 314 30.85 -1.61 50.09
C GLY A 314 31.46 -1.61 51.49
N ILE A 315 31.49 -2.76 52.18
CA ILE A 315 32.19 -2.93 53.46
C ILE A 315 33.70 -2.72 53.27
N VAL A 316 34.31 -3.34 52.24
CA VAL A 316 35.74 -3.15 51.93
C VAL A 316 36.05 -1.69 51.57
N CYS A 317 35.20 -1.05 50.77
CA CYS A 317 35.33 0.35 50.39
C CYS A 317 35.06 1.32 51.54
N VAL A 318 34.15 1.04 52.47
CA VAL A 318 33.94 1.88 53.66
C VAL A 318 35.14 1.80 54.60
N VAL A 319 35.78 0.63 54.76
CA VAL A 319 37.06 0.52 55.48
C VAL A 319 38.15 1.36 54.79
N LEU A 320 38.27 1.28 53.46
CA LEU A 320 39.24 2.07 52.68
C LEU A 320 38.95 3.58 52.69
N ILE A 321 37.68 3.97 52.61
CA ILE A 321 37.24 5.37 52.62
C ILE A 321 37.33 5.94 54.04
N PHE A 322 37.13 5.17 55.10
CA PHE A 322 37.40 5.64 56.46
C PHE A 322 38.88 5.96 56.66
N ILE A 323 39.79 5.18 56.06
CA ILE A 323 41.23 5.44 56.04
C ILE A 323 41.57 6.71 55.21
N LEU A 324 40.90 6.92 54.07
CA LEU A 324 41.18 8.05 53.16
C LEU A 324 40.45 9.37 53.54
N SER A 325 39.29 9.30 54.17
CA SER A 325 38.44 10.44 54.56
C SER A 325 38.99 11.22 55.76
N VAL A 326 40.01 10.69 56.44
CA VAL A 326 40.79 11.42 57.46
C VAL A 326 41.73 12.46 56.82
N LEU A 327 42.02 12.36 55.51
CA LEU A 327 43.14 13.06 54.89
C LEU A 327 42.82 14.28 54.00
N ASN A 328 41.56 14.64 53.72
CA ASN A 328 41.32 15.83 52.89
C ASN A 328 40.00 16.58 53.11
N SER A 329 40.09 17.88 53.39
CA SER A 329 38.98 18.82 53.59
C SER A 329 39.39 20.24 53.20
N LYS A 330 38.61 20.87 52.28
CA LYS A 330 38.30 22.31 52.09
C LYS A 330 37.64 22.51 50.70
N GLU A 331 36.43 23.08 50.60
CA GLU A 331 36.11 24.52 50.40
C GLU A 331 36.70 25.13 49.09
N LYS A 332 36.01 25.96 48.28
CA LYS A 332 34.66 26.59 48.33
C LYS A 332 34.26 27.18 46.95
N SER A 333 32.95 27.17 46.64
CA SER A 333 32.05 28.22 46.06
C SER A 333 32.47 29.24 44.94
N PRO A 334 31.57 29.66 44.01
CA PRO A 334 31.86 30.48 42.79
C PRO A 334 31.24 31.92 42.76
N LYS A 335 31.44 32.68 41.64
CA LYS A 335 30.72 33.92 41.15
C LYS A 335 31.41 34.48 39.85
N GLN A 336 30.89 35.36 38.97
CA GLN A 336 29.52 35.73 38.49
C GLN A 336 29.60 36.71 37.26
N LYS A 337 28.49 36.86 36.46
CA LYS A 337 28.10 38.04 35.61
C LYS A 337 28.92 38.40 34.34
N LEU A 338 28.51 39.28 33.39
CA LEU A 338 27.24 39.81 32.74
C LEU A 338 27.66 40.98 31.78
N ILE A 339 26.90 41.36 30.73
CA ILE A 339 26.64 42.76 30.18
C ILE A 339 26.30 42.81 28.65
N ASP A 340 25.39 43.73 28.29
CA ASP A 340 24.85 44.07 26.95
C ASP A 340 25.67 45.11 26.14
N LEU A 341 25.32 45.36 24.85
CA LEU A 341 25.49 46.71 24.25
C LEU A 341 24.60 47.01 23.00
N ASN A 342 24.29 48.29 22.81
CA ASN A 342 23.39 48.90 21.78
C ASN A 342 24.15 49.53 20.57
N LYS A 343 23.46 49.86 19.46
CA LYS A 343 23.92 50.82 18.42
C LYS A 343 22.78 51.65 17.75
N PRO A 344 23.04 52.89 17.24
CA PRO A 344 22.00 53.83 16.77
C PRO A 344 21.94 54.11 15.24
N LEU A 345 20.98 54.96 14.80
CA LEU A 345 20.60 55.29 13.40
C LEU A 345 21.11 56.67 12.89
N VAL A 346 20.93 56.93 11.57
CA VAL A 346 21.42 58.11 10.81
C VAL A 346 20.27 59.02 10.29
N ARG A 347 20.55 60.32 10.00
CA ARG A 347 19.61 61.38 9.58
C ARG A 347 19.65 61.72 8.07
N SER A 348 18.58 62.33 7.56
CA SER A 348 18.56 63.15 6.32
C SER A 348 17.60 64.37 6.44
N LEU A 349 17.75 65.37 5.56
CA LEU A 349 17.19 66.73 5.61
C LEU A 349 15.72 66.85 5.11
N PRO A 350 15.00 67.96 5.41
CA PRO A 350 13.54 67.97 5.48
C PRO A 350 12.80 68.41 4.21
N LEU A 351 11.56 67.93 4.06
CA LEU A 351 10.50 68.64 3.33
C LEU A 351 10.09 69.89 4.12
N ASP A 352 9.45 70.85 3.45
CA ASP A 352 8.68 71.95 4.05
C ASP A 352 7.85 71.45 5.25
N ASP A 353 8.27 71.81 6.49
CA ASP A 353 7.90 71.12 7.74
C ASP A 353 6.38 71.08 7.99
N GLN A 354 5.61 72.00 7.39
CA GLN A 354 4.15 72.04 7.49
C GLN A 354 3.43 70.96 6.67
N LYS A 355 4.01 70.47 5.58
CA LYS A 355 3.37 69.48 4.68
C LYS A 355 3.60 68.04 5.10
N LYS A 356 4.72 67.79 5.80
CA LYS A 356 5.09 66.47 6.29
C LYS A 356 4.00 65.78 7.14
N PRO A 357 3.40 66.40 8.18
CA PRO A 357 2.38 65.74 9.01
C PRO A 357 1.11 65.37 8.23
N LEU A 358 0.70 66.18 7.23
CA LEU A 358 -0.45 65.89 6.38
C LEU A 358 -0.22 64.64 5.52
N VAL A 359 0.99 64.46 4.98
CA VAL A 359 1.34 63.26 4.21
C VAL A 359 1.51 62.04 5.13
N GLU A 360 2.03 62.20 6.34
CA GLU A 360 2.12 61.11 7.33
C GLU A 360 0.73 60.61 7.77
N ASP A 361 -0.26 61.50 7.91
CA ASP A 361 -1.66 61.15 8.21
C ASP A 361 -2.35 60.43 7.03
N GLN A 362 -2.11 60.88 5.79
CA GLN A 362 -2.58 60.19 4.58
C GLN A 362 -1.96 58.78 4.44
N ILE A 363 -0.66 58.63 4.73
CA ILE A 363 0.03 57.33 4.79
C ILE A 363 -0.62 56.42 5.85
N GLY A 364 -0.93 56.96 7.02
CA GLY A 364 -1.65 56.23 8.08
C GLY A 364 -3.04 55.76 7.63
N THR A 365 -3.80 56.64 7.00
CA THR A 365 -5.15 56.36 6.46
C THR A 365 -5.12 55.27 5.38
N ILE A 366 -4.18 55.34 4.44
CA ILE A 366 -4.02 54.31 3.39
C ILE A 366 -3.59 52.98 3.99
N ARG A 367 -2.65 52.95 4.96
CA ARG A 367 -2.27 51.72 5.65
C ARG A 367 -3.46 51.08 6.38
N GLN A 368 -4.28 51.89 7.05
CA GLN A 368 -5.51 51.40 7.68
C GLN A 368 -6.49 50.82 6.65
N SER A 369 -6.67 51.50 5.51
CA SER A 369 -7.51 51.02 4.41
C SER A 369 -7.00 49.68 3.84
N LEU A 370 -5.71 49.55 3.54
CA LEU A 370 -5.07 48.29 3.10
C LEU A 370 -5.21 47.17 4.14
N GLY A 371 -5.04 47.49 5.42
CA GLY A 371 -5.27 46.54 6.51
C GLY A 371 -6.69 45.99 6.52
N GLN A 372 -7.68 46.87 6.31
CA GLN A 372 -9.11 46.53 6.33
C GLN A 372 -9.65 45.95 5.02
N ALA A 373 -8.97 46.17 3.88
CA ALA A 373 -9.37 45.70 2.56
C ALA A 373 -9.71 44.19 2.54
N ARG A 374 -10.82 43.85 1.89
CA ARG A 374 -11.34 42.48 1.71
C ARG A 374 -11.57 42.12 0.24
N SER A 375 -11.68 43.12 -0.63
CA SER A 375 -11.87 42.98 -2.07
C SER A 375 -10.64 43.48 -2.85
N LEU A 376 -10.54 43.09 -4.12
CA LEU A 376 -9.52 43.63 -5.03
C LEU A 376 -9.77 45.12 -5.34
N GLU A 377 -11.04 45.55 -5.33
CA GLU A 377 -11.43 46.95 -5.56
C GLU A 377 -10.92 47.86 -4.43
N ASP A 378 -11.03 47.43 -3.16
CA ASP A 378 -10.49 48.15 -2.00
C ASP A 378 -8.98 48.41 -2.16
N VAL A 379 -8.24 47.39 -2.62
CA VAL A 379 -6.79 47.50 -2.82
C VAL A 379 -6.44 48.34 -4.04
N GLU A 380 -7.27 48.35 -5.09
CA GLU A 380 -7.07 49.23 -6.25
C GLU A 380 -7.40 50.69 -5.96
N ILE A 381 -8.37 50.97 -5.08
CA ILE A 381 -8.62 52.32 -4.54
C ILE A 381 -7.41 52.80 -3.74
N ALA A 382 -6.90 51.96 -2.82
CA ALA A 382 -5.69 52.28 -2.06
C ALA A 382 -4.44 52.47 -2.96
N ALA A 383 -4.28 51.63 -4.00
CA ALA A 383 -3.17 51.75 -4.95
C ALA A 383 -3.21 53.06 -5.76
N LYS A 384 -4.41 53.54 -6.16
CA LYS A 384 -4.56 54.86 -6.79
C LYS A 384 -4.13 55.99 -5.85
N ALA A 385 -4.57 55.94 -4.59
CA ALA A 385 -4.18 56.93 -3.58
C ALA A 385 -2.66 56.93 -3.29
N ILE A 386 -1.98 55.77 -3.41
CA ILE A 386 -0.52 55.66 -3.31
C ILE A 386 0.18 56.35 -4.49
N GLU A 387 -0.30 56.17 -5.73
CA GLU A 387 0.25 56.86 -6.91
C GLU A 387 0.00 58.38 -6.87
N GLU A 388 -1.16 58.83 -6.37
CA GLU A 388 -1.42 60.25 -6.13
C GLU A 388 -0.44 60.85 -5.10
N LEU A 389 -0.23 60.17 -3.97
CA LEU A 389 0.76 60.56 -2.96
C LEU A 389 2.19 60.62 -3.51
N LYS A 390 2.56 59.66 -4.35
CA LYS A 390 3.88 59.55 -5.00
C LYS A 390 4.14 60.72 -5.95
N GLY A 391 3.10 61.23 -6.62
CA GLY A 391 3.17 62.48 -7.40
C GLY A 391 3.37 63.74 -6.55
N LEU A 392 2.96 63.72 -5.29
CA LEU A 392 3.04 64.87 -4.36
C LEU A 392 4.31 64.91 -3.49
N SER A 393 5.13 63.85 -3.47
CA SER A 393 6.15 63.65 -2.42
C SER A 393 7.58 63.41 -2.93
N GLY A 394 8.41 64.46 -2.88
CA GLY A 394 9.85 64.36 -3.10
C GLY A 394 10.63 63.98 -1.84
N GLY A 395 11.69 63.17 -1.99
CA GLY A 395 12.69 62.96 -0.93
C GLY A 395 12.31 61.95 0.15
N VAL A 396 12.33 62.35 1.42
CA VAL A 396 12.37 61.46 2.61
C VAL A 396 11.18 60.49 2.69
N LEU A 397 10.02 60.85 2.16
CA LEU A 397 8.79 60.06 2.23
C LEU A 397 8.71 58.93 1.18
N GLN A 398 9.69 58.82 0.28
CA GLN A 398 9.76 57.76 -0.73
C GLN A 398 9.88 56.35 -0.13
N VAL A 399 10.50 56.20 1.05
CA VAL A 399 10.61 54.90 1.73
C VAL A 399 9.23 54.44 2.27
N PRO A 400 8.52 55.22 3.10
CA PRO A 400 7.14 54.89 3.50
C PRO A 400 6.17 54.58 2.35
N ILE A 401 6.26 55.33 1.24
CA ILE A 401 5.38 55.13 0.07
C ILE A 401 5.72 53.81 -0.64
N ARG A 402 7.01 53.50 -0.81
CA ARG A 402 7.44 52.20 -1.34
C ARG A 402 7.02 51.03 -0.43
N ASP A 403 7.02 51.22 0.89
CA ASP A 403 6.51 50.22 1.83
C ASP A 403 5.00 50.02 1.65
N LEU A 404 4.22 51.08 1.40
CA LEU A 404 2.79 50.97 1.05
C LEU A 404 2.57 50.28 -0.31
N GLU A 405 3.39 50.52 -1.33
CA GLU A 405 3.32 49.80 -2.62
C GLU A 405 3.54 48.28 -2.41
N ILE A 406 4.51 47.91 -1.57
CA ILE A 406 4.80 46.51 -1.21
C ILE A 406 3.64 45.91 -0.39
N GLU A 407 3.10 46.65 0.56
CA GLU A 407 1.96 46.26 1.39
C GLU A 407 0.69 46.03 0.55
N ALA A 408 0.37 46.95 -0.38
CA ALA A 408 -0.73 46.83 -1.33
C ALA A 408 -0.54 45.63 -2.27
N LYS A 409 0.68 45.42 -2.80
CA LYS A 409 0.99 44.27 -3.66
C LYS A 409 0.82 42.93 -2.94
N ARG A 410 1.26 42.84 -1.67
CA ARG A 410 1.06 41.66 -0.82
C ARG A 410 -0.41 41.43 -0.52
N LYS A 411 -1.14 42.46 -0.10
CA LYS A 411 -2.58 42.38 0.19
C LYS A 411 -3.39 41.92 -1.03
N ARG A 412 -3.05 42.40 -2.23
CA ARG A 412 -3.64 41.94 -3.50
C ARG A 412 -3.33 40.46 -3.78
N GLU A 413 -2.12 40.00 -3.46
CA GLU A 413 -1.74 38.59 -3.56
C GLU A 413 -2.55 37.73 -2.58
N ASP A 414 -2.65 38.14 -1.31
CA ASP A 414 -3.41 37.44 -0.26
C ASP A 414 -4.89 37.25 -0.66
N ILE A 415 -5.51 38.27 -1.24
CA ILE A 415 -6.93 38.21 -1.67
C ILE A 415 -7.11 37.20 -2.80
N LEU A 416 -6.27 37.24 -3.84
CA LEU A 416 -6.31 36.27 -4.95
C LEU A 416 -6.01 34.84 -4.46
N PHE A 417 -5.05 34.67 -3.56
CA PHE A 417 -4.78 33.37 -2.94
C PHE A 417 -6.00 32.82 -2.19
N ASN A 418 -6.68 33.65 -1.39
CA ASN A 418 -7.89 33.26 -0.68
C ASN A 418 -9.07 32.95 -1.64
N GLN A 419 -9.17 33.63 -2.79
CA GLN A 419 -10.15 33.30 -3.83
C GLN A 419 -9.90 31.89 -4.41
N VAL A 420 -8.65 31.55 -4.75
CA VAL A 420 -8.27 30.19 -5.21
C VAL A 420 -8.59 29.14 -4.13
N LYS A 421 -8.21 29.41 -2.88
CA LYS A 421 -8.46 28.50 -1.76
C LYS A 421 -9.95 28.25 -1.55
N ASN A 422 -10.76 29.31 -1.51
CA ASN A 422 -12.22 29.20 -1.39
C ASN A 422 -12.84 28.44 -2.57
N ALA A 423 -12.31 28.58 -3.78
CA ALA A 423 -12.78 27.80 -4.94
C ALA A 423 -12.40 26.31 -4.84
N ARG A 424 -11.19 25.98 -4.37
CA ARG A 424 -10.75 24.60 -4.06
C ARG A 424 -11.65 23.96 -3.00
N ASP A 425 -11.99 24.70 -1.95
CA ASP A 425 -12.86 24.19 -0.89
C ASP A 425 -14.31 23.97 -1.38
N ARG A 426 -14.80 24.73 -2.38
CA ARG A 426 -16.06 24.43 -3.09
C ARG A 426 -15.99 23.13 -3.90
N VAL A 427 -14.88 22.85 -4.59
CA VAL A 427 -14.69 21.57 -5.31
C VAL A 427 -14.76 20.38 -4.35
N ALA A 428 -14.13 20.50 -3.18
CA ALA A 428 -14.17 19.46 -2.15
C ALA A 428 -15.59 19.25 -1.58
N ALA A 429 -16.36 20.33 -1.40
CA ALA A 429 -17.74 20.27 -0.90
C ALA A 429 -18.75 19.68 -1.91
N GLU A 430 -18.56 19.95 -3.21
CA GLU A 430 -19.40 19.42 -4.30
C GLU A 430 -18.86 18.09 -4.87
N LYS A 431 -17.93 17.42 -4.18
CA LYS A 431 -17.30 16.18 -4.64
C LYS A 431 -18.31 15.06 -4.83
N GLY A 432 -18.46 14.58 -6.07
CA GLY A 432 -19.40 13.54 -6.44
C GLY A 432 -20.83 14.01 -6.73
N THR A 433 -21.10 15.33 -6.71
CA THR A 433 -22.36 15.91 -7.20
C THR A 433 -22.25 16.32 -8.67
N ASP A 434 -23.38 16.51 -9.34
CA ASP A 434 -23.41 17.04 -10.72
C ASP A 434 -22.86 18.48 -10.84
N ARG A 435 -22.66 19.18 -9.71
CA ARG A 435 -22.12 20.55 -9.68
C ARG A 435 -20.60 20.61 -9.63
N MET A 436 -19.93 19.47 -9.39
CA MET A 436 -18.47 19.41 -9.27
C MET A 436 -17.76 20.00 -10.50
N GLU A 437 -18.29 19.77 -11.70
CA GLU A 437 -17.71 20.29 -12.95
C GLU A 437 -17.74 21.83 -13.01
N SER A 438 -18.82 22.46 -12.52
CA SER A 438 -18.88 23.91 -12.39
C SER A 438 -17.87 24.43 -11.36
N ALA A 439 -17.78 23.79 -10.19
CA ALA A 439 -16.83 24.18 -9.15
C ALA A 439 -15.36 24.05 -9.61
N VAL A 440 -15.05 23.03 -10.42
CA VAL A 440 -13.71 22.85 -11.03
C VAL A 440 -13.41 23.95 -12.05
N ASN A 441 -14.40 24.39 -12.82
CA ASN A 441 -14.24 25.52 -13.75
C ASN A 441 -13.99 26.84 -13.02
N ASP A 442 -14.76 27.13 -11.96
CA ASP A 442 -14.51 28.28 -11.06
C ASP A 442 -13.08 28.24 -10.50
N PHE A 443 -12.65 27.10 -9.97
CA PHE A 443 -11.31 26.91 -9.43
C PHE A 443 -10.24 27.16 -10.50
N ASN A 444 -10.39 26.60 -11.70
CA ASN A 444 -9.44 26.79 -12.79
C ASN A 444 -9.36 28.27 -13.22
N GLN A 445 -10.47 29.00 -13.20
CA GLN A 445 -10.50 30.43 -13.50
C GLN A 445 -9.71 31.23 -12.45
N GLU A 446 -9.97 31.03 -11.15
CA GLU A 446 -9.25 31.76 -10.11
C GLU A 446 -7.77 31.37 -10.03
N TRP A 447 -7.46 30.09 -10.25
CA TRP A 447 -6.09 29.59 -10.34
C TRP A 447 -5.31 30.27 -11.48
N GLN A 448 -5.91 30.43 -12.66
CA GLN A 448 -5.32 31.18 -13.78
C GLN A 448 -5.20 32.68 -13.48
N ASN A 449 -6.18 33.28 -12.79
CA ASN A 449 -6.13 34.68 -12.38
C ASN A 449 -4.93 34.93 -11.45
N TYR A 450 -4.74 34.08 -10.44
CA TYR A 450 -3.58 34.16 -9.54
C TYR A 450 -2.26 33.98 -10.31
N LEU A 451 -2.13 32.94 -11.14
CA LEU A 451 -0.88 32.68 -11.87
C LEU A 451 -0.50 33.79 -12.85
N ARG A 452 -1.48 34.44 -13.49
CA ARG A 452 -1.25 35.58 -14.39
C ARG A 452 -0.77 36.82 -13.63
N ALA A 453 -1.32 37.07 -12.44
CA ALA A 453 -0.95 38.21 -11.61
C ALA A 453 0.38 38.00 -10.87
N TYR A 454 0.66 36.76 -10.42
CA TYR A 454 1.78 36.41 -9.55
C TYR A 454 2.54 35.15 -10.02
N PRO A 455 3.21 35.18 -11.19
CA PRO A 455 3.98 34.04 -11.71
C PRO A 455 5.20 33.67 -10.86
N GLN A 456 5.57 34.52 -9.89
CA GLN A 456 6.61 34.32 -8.87
C GLN A 456 6.08 34.71 -7.47
N GLY A 457 4.77 34.49 -7.22
CA GLY A 457 4.12 34.82 -5.95
C GLY A 457 4.64 34.01 -4.76
N THR A 458 4.42 34.58 -3.57
CA THR A 458 4.70 33.97 -2.27
C THR A 458 3.98 32.62 -2.10
N TYR A 459 2.74 32.52 -2.58
CA TYR A 459 1.89 31.32 -2.46
C TYR A 459 1.95 30.37 -3.68
N LEU A 460 2.86 30.61 -4.64
CA LEU A 460 2.89 29.88 -5.91
C LEU A 460 2.99 28.35 -5.76
N SER A 461 3.72 27.85 -4.76
CA SER A 461 3.84 26.42 -4.48
C SER A 461 2.53 25.82 -3.96
N GLU A 462 1.83 26.53 -3.08
CA GLU A 462 0.57 26.09 -2.47
C GLU A 462 -0.60 26.15 -3.47
N VAL A 463 -0.64 27.19 -4.30
CA VAL A 463 -1.59 27.30 -5.43
C VAL A 463 -1.40 26.18 -6.46
N ARG A 464 -0.16 25.69 -6.65
CA ARG A 464 0.13 24.51 -7.49
C ARG A 464 -0.23 23.18 -6.83
N SER A 465 -0.10 23.04 -5.51
CA SER A 465 -0.59 21.83 -4.82
C SER A 465 -2.12 21.74 -4.86
N PHE A 466 -2.84 22.86 -4.69
CA PHE A 466 -4.30 22.88 -4.84
C PHE A 466 -4.77 22.39 -6.22
N GLN A 467 -4.07 22.75 -7.31
CA GLN A 467 -4.39 22.21 -8.63
C GLN A 467 -4.20 20.69 -8.68
N THR A 468 -3.12 20.18 -8.09
CA THR A 468 -2.83 18.75 -8.05
C THR A 468 -3.89 17.99 -7.25
N GLU A 469 -4.36 18.54 -6.13
CA GLU A 469 -5.47 18.02 -5.34
C GLU A 469 -6.78 17.98 -6.14
N VAL A 470 -7.19 19.11 -6.74
CA VAL A 470 -8.42 19.21 -7.54
C VAL A 470 -8.43 18.24 -8.72
N LEU A 471 -7.30 18.10 -9.43
CA LEU A 471 -7.15 17.13 -10.51
C LEU A 471 -7.24 15.68 -10.00
N ASN A 472 -6.67 15.37 -8.84
CA ASN A 472 -6.79 14.04 -8.24
C ASN A 472 -8.22 13.72 -7.81
N ASP A 473 -8.94 14.69 -7.23
CA ASP A 473 -10.35 14.54 -6.85
C ASP A 473 -11.25 14.33 -8.07
N GLN A 474 -11.08 15.13 -9.13
CA GLN A 474 -11.84 14.97 -10.37
C GLN A 474 -11.55 13.60 -11.02
N ARG A 475 -10.28 13.18 -11.04
CA ARG A 475 -9.87 11.85 -11.54
C ARG A 475 -10.45 10.71 -10.71
N ALA A 476 -10.59 10.88 -9.39
CA ALA A 476 -11.23 9.91 -8.51
C ALA A 476 -12.74 9.80 -8.78
N VAL A 477 -13.42 10.93 -8.99
CA VAL A 477 -14.85 10.96 -9.32
C VAL A 477 -15.13 10.37 -10.70
N ASP A 478 -14.32 10.65 -11.72
CA ASP A 478 -14.49 10.02 -13.04
C ASP A 478 -14.27 8.48 -12.97
N ARG A 479 -13.28 8.02 -12.19
CA ARG A 479 -13.11 6.57 -11.92
C ARG A 479 -14.30 5.97 -11.19
N ALA A 480 -14.82 6.65 -10.17
CA ALA A 480 -16.01 6.22 -9.45
C ALA A 480 -17.23 6.13 -10.39
N ARG A 481 -17.36 7.05 -11.36
CA ARG A 481 -18.42 7.02 -12.39
C ARG A 481 -18.33 5.79 -13.31
N ILE A 482 -17.12 5.40 -13.73
CA ILE A 482 -16.90 4.14 -14.48
C ILE A 482 -17.24 2.92 -13.62
N ARG A 483 -16.67 2.85 -12.40
CA ARG A 483 -16.90 1.76 -11.43
C ARG A 483 -18.39 1.54 -11.16
N ASN A 484 -19.09 2.63 -10.85
CA ASN A 484 -20.49 2.61 -10.41
C ASN A 484 -21.46 2.39 -11.58
N ARG A 485 -21.01 2.45 -12.84
CA ARG A 485 -21.81 1.99 -13.98
C ARG A 485 -21.96 0.47 -13.92
N ARG A 486 -23.08 0.05 -13.31
CA ARG A 486 -23.59 -1.33 -13.37
C ARG A 486 -23.88 -1.70 -14.82
N VAL A 487 -23.61 -2.96 -15.14
CA VAL A 487 -23.86 -3.54 -16.45
C VAL A 487 -24.68 -4.81 -16.26
N SER A 488 -25.98 -4.71 -16.51
CA SER A 488 -26.93 -5.81 -16.64
C SER A 488 -27.34 -6.04 -18.09
N GLU A 489 -27.35 -4.99 -18.91
CA GLU A 489 -27.84 -5.01 -20.29
C GLU A 489 -26.74 -4.63 -21.31
N PRO A 490 -26.82 -5.09 -22.58
CA PRO A 490 -25.76 -4.86 -23.56
C PRO A 490 -25.52 -3.37 -23.88
N TYR A 491 -26.57 -2.54 -23.90
CA TYR A 491 -26.41 -1.09 -24.14
C TYR A 491 -25.58 -0.40 -23.05
N GLN A 492 -25.57 -0.94 -21.83
CA GLN A 492 -24.80 -0.39 -20.71
C GLN A 492 -23.30 -0.67 -20.84
N LEU A 493 -22.90 -1.66 -21.64
CA LEU A 493 -21.50 -1.81 -22.05
C LEU A 493 -21.06 -0.67 -22.97
N ILE A 494 -21.91 -0.23 -23.89
CA ILE A 494 -21.60 0.91 -24.78
C ILE A 494 -21.45 2.20 -23.97
N GLU A 495 -22.35 2.45 -23.02
CA GLU A 495 -22.24 3.60 -22.12
C GLU A 495 -20.98 3.51 -21.23
N LYS A 496 -20.64 2.33 -20.71
CA LYS A 496 -19.42 2.13 -19.91
C LYS A 496 -18.14 2.26 -20.75
N ALA A 497 -18.15 1.79 -22.00
CA ALA A 497 -17.07 2.00 -22.95
C ALA A 497 -16.85 3.49 -23.20
N LYS A 498 -17.93 4.25 -23.44
CA LYS A 498 -17.86 5.70 -23.59
C LYS A 498 -17.26 6.39 -22.37
N LEU A 499 -17.71 6.04 -21.15
CA LEU A 499 -17.15 6.59 -19.92
C LEU A 499 -15.64 6.28 -19.76
N ILE A 500 -15.19 5.11 -20.24
CA ILE A 500 -13.78 4.73 -20.23
C ILE A 500 -12.98 5.55 -21.25
N ASP A 501 -13.50 5.78 -22.46
CA ASP A 501 -12.83 6.60 -23.47
C ASP A 501 -12.79 8.09 -23.04
N ASP A 502 -13.90 8.64 -22.57
CA ASP A 502 -13.99 10.00 -22.01
C ASP A 502 -12.94 10.20 -20.89
N TYR A 503 -12.74 9.18 -20.05
CA TYR A 503 -11.69 9.16 -19.01
C TYR A 503 -10.27 9.05 -19.60
N VAL A 504 -10.07 8.19 -20.59
CA VAL A 504 -8.76 8.01 -21.23
C VAL A 504 -8.31 9.30 -21.89
N ASP A 505 -9.17 9.95 -22.66
CA ASP A 505 -8.83 11.16 -23.41
C ASP A 505 -8.60 12.35 -22.47
N ARG A 506 -9.39 12.49 -21.41
CA ARG A 506 -9.20 13.52 -20.37
C ARG A 506 -7.90 13.33 -19.59
N TRP A 507 -7.54 12.08 -19.25
CA TRP A 507 -6.44 11.79 -18.32
C TRP A 507 -5.18 11.21 -18.98
N GLU A 508 -5.10 11.12 -20.32
CA GLU A 508 -4.05 10.41 -21.07
C GLU A 508 -2.63 10.74 -20.58
N LYS A 509 -2.32 12.04 -20.48
CA LYS A 509 -0.99 12.55 -20.08
C LYS A 509 -0.60 12.22 -18.62
N SER A 510 -1.54 11.77 -17.80
CA SER A 510 -1.36 11.44 -16.37
C SER A 510 -1.35 9.93 -16.08
N MET A 511 -1.38 9.10 -17.13
CA MET A 511 -1.44 7.64 -17.03
C MET A 511 -0.15 6.99 -17.52
N SER A 512 0.15 5.80 -17.01
CA SER A 512 1.14 4.93 -17.63
C SER A 512 0.61 4.45 -18.99
N VAL A 513 1.53 4.16 -19.91
CA VAL A 513 1.20 3.58 -21.23
C VAL A 513 0.37 2.30 -21.05
N GLN A 514 0.79 1.40 -20.16
CA GLN A 514 0.08 0.16 -19.88
C GLN A 514 -1.36 0.39 -19.39
N THR A 515 -1.59 1.28 -18.42
CA THR A 515 -2.93 1.56 -17.89
C THR A 515 -3.84 2.16 -18.96
N ARG A 516 -3.31 3.05 -19.81
CA ARG A 516 -4.05 3.61 -20.94
C ARG A 516 -4.45 2.52 -21.94
N ASP A 517 -3.52 1.65 -22.28
CA ASP A 517 -3.74 0.60 -23.29
C ASP A 517 -4.72 -0.47 -22.75
N ASP A 518 -4.65 -0.81 -21.46
CA ASP A 518 -5.64 -1.68 -20.78
C ASP A 518 -7.04 -1.05 -20.76
N LEU A 519 -7.16 0.27 -20.51
CA LEU A 519 -8.44 0.99 -20.57
C LEU A 519 -9.01 1.05 -21.99
N ARG A 520 -8.21 1.39 -23.00
CA ARG A 520 -8.64 1.38 -24.42
C ARG A 520 -9.06 -0.03 -24.85
N ARG A 521 -8.33 -1.06 -24.42
CA ARG A 521 -8.70 -2.45 -24.66
C ARG A 521 -10.00 -2.81 -23.94
N ALA A 522 -10.22 -2.36 -22.71
CA ALA A 522 -11.50 -2.53 -22.00
C ALA A 522 -12.67 -1.91 -22.77
N ALA A 523 -12.54 -0.68 -23.25
CA ALA A 523 -13.58 -0.03 -24.05
C ALA A 523 -13.85 -0.78 -25.38
N ALA A 524 -12.82 -1.34 -26.03
CA ALA A 524 -12.97 -2.17 -27.21
C ALA A 524 -13.67 -3.52 -26.91
N LEU A 525 -13.30 -4.20 -25.81
CA LEU A 525 -13.94 -5.43 -25.35
C LEU A 525 -15.42 -5.21 -25.01
N ALA A 526 -15.74 -4.10 -24.34
CA ALA A 526 -17.11 -3.71 -24.01
C ALA A 526 -17.96 -3.51 -25.28
N ARG A 527 -17.44 -2.78 -26.28
CA ARG A 527 -18.11 -2.64 -27.59
C ARG A 527 -18.34 -3.99 -28.26
N LYS A 528 -17.30 -4.82 -28.37
CA LYS A 528 -17.38 -6.13 -29.04
C LYS A 528 -18.40 -7.07 -28.37
N CYS A 529 -18.45 -7.08 -27.04
CA CYS A 529 -19.37 -7.95 -26.29
C CYS A 529 -20.82 -7.43 -26.26
N ALA A 530 -21.06 -6.13 -26.51
CA ALA A 530 -22.39 -5.54 -26.49
C ALA A 530 -23.28 -6.03 -27.66
N GLU A 531 -22.67 -6.39 -28.79
CA GLU A 531 -23.38 -6.86 -29.98
C GLU A 531 -23.49 -8.40 -29.99
N PRO A 532 -24.61 -8.97 -30.47
CA PRO A 532 -24.68 -10.39 -30.77
C PRO A 532 -23.71 -10.74 -31.90
N GLN A 533 -22.68 -11.55 -31.62
CA GLN A 533 -21.65 -11.92 -32.59
C GLN A 533 -21.45 -13.44 -32.63
N VAL A 534 -20.80 -13.92 -33.69
CA VAL A 534 -20.37 -15.32 -33.84
C VAL A 534 -18.90 -15.40 -33.48
N TYR A 535 -18.59 -16.12 -32.40
CA TYR A 535 -17.24 -16.30 -31.88
C TYR A 535 -16.69 -17.66 -32.32
N THR A 536 -15.52 -17.67 -32.95
CA THR A 536 -14.78 -18.90 -33.19
C THR A 536 -14.10 -19.32 -31.88
N VAL A 537 -14.40 -20.53 -31.41
CA VAL A 537 -13.75 -21.14 -30.25
C VAL A 537 -12.99 -22.36 -30.73
N THR A 538 -11.66 -22.34 -30.56
CA THR A 538 -10.79 -23.47 -30.85
C THR A 538 -10.49 -24.21 -29.54
N ILE A 539 -10.95 -25.45 -29.44
CA ILE A 539 -10.50 -26.39 -28.42
C ILE A 539 -9.04 -26.76 -28.73
N GLN A 540 -8.20 -26.80 -27.70
CA GLN A 540 -6.80 -27.20 -27.81
C GLN A 540 -6.56 -28.57 -27.17
N GLU A 541 -7.04 -28.78 -25.94
CA GLU A 541 -6.77 -29.98 -25.14
C GLU A 541 -7.94 -30.29 -24.19
N THR A 542 -8.10 -31.56 -23.82
CA THR A 542 -9.02 -32.03 -22.77
C THR A 542 -8.27 -32.85 -21.71
N GLY A 543 -8.71 -32.77 -20.45
CA GLY A 543 -8.05 -33.45 -19.34
C GLY A 543 -8.01 -34.97 -19.48
N THR A 544 -6.95 -35.58 -18.96
CA THR A 544 -6.65 -37.01 -19.16
C THR A 544 -7.59 -37.94 -18.40
N LEU A 545 -8.18 -38.90 -19.10
CA LEU A 545 -8.95 -40.01 -18.54
C LEU A 545 -8.07 -41.23 -18.25
N THR A 546 -8.50 -42.08 -17.31
CA THR A 546 -7.77 -43.31 -16.94
C THR A 546 -7.97 -44.46 -17.94
N LYS A 547 -8.97 -44.36 -18.82
CA LYS A 547 -9.25 -45.29 -19.92
C LYS A 547 -9.46 -44.51 -21.20
N ALA A 548 -9.04 -45.06 -22.33
CA ALA A 548 -9.27 -44.44 -23.62
C ALA A 548 -10.77 -44.39 -23.92
N GLN A 549 -11.29 -43.21 -24.25
CA GLN A 549 -12.69 -42.95 -24.60
C GLN A 549 -12.76 -42.00 -25.79
N ARG A 550 -13.88 -41.97 -26.49
CA ARG A 550 -14.17 -40.90 -27.46
C ARG A 550 -14.57 -39.65 -26.70
N HIS A 551 -13.92 -38.51 -26.98
CA HIS A 551 -14.24 -37.26 -26.30
C HIS A 551 -15.23 -36.45 -27.15
N TRP A 552 -16.29 -35.96 -26.51
CA TRP A 552 -17.23 -35.01 -27.08
C TRP A 552 -17.31 -33.77 -26.22
N ILE A 553 -17.23 -32.59 -26.83
CA ILE A 553 -17.49 -31.32 -26.16
C ILE A 553 -18.82 -30.80 -26.67
N VAL A 554 -19.72 -30.49 -25.75
CA VAL A 554 -21.03 -29.93 -26.06
C VAL A 554 -21.13 -28.55 -25.43
N PHE A 555 -21.46 -27.56 -26.26
CA PHE A 555 -21.81 -26.21 -25.83
C PHE A 555 -23.33 -26.04 -25.93
N GLN A 556 -23.93 -25.37 -24.95
CA GLN A 556 -25.33 -24.96 -24.97
C GLN A 556 -25.42 -23.46 -24.65
N ILE A 557 -26.05 -22.69 -25.55
CA ILE A 557 -26.23 -21.24 -25.45
C ILE A 557 -27.71 -20.93 -25.71
N GLY A 558 -28.47 -20.78 -24.63
CA GLY A 558 -29.94 -20.82 -24.74
C GLY A 558 -30.41 -22.17 -25.29
N ASP A 559 -31.10 -22.12 -26.43
CA ASP A 559 -31.63 -23.31 -27.12
C ASP A 559 -30.65 -23.89 -28.17
N GLU A 560 -29.57 -23.16 -28.51
CA GLU A 560 -28.57 -23.61 -29.47
C GLU A 560 -27.61 -24.61 -28.81
N VAL A 561 -27.43 -25.78 -29.44
CA VAL A 561 -26.55 -26.86 -28.97
C VAL A 561 -25.54 -27.22 -30.05
N ILE A 562 -24.26 -26.96 -29.78
CA ILE A 562 -23.13 -27.23 -30.68
C ILE A 562 -22.32 -28.40 -30.11
N ARG A 563 -21.94 -29.34 -30.97
CA ARG A 563 -21.23 -30.57 -30.57
C ARG A 563 -19.96 -30.73 -31.39
N LEU A 564 -18.85 -30.93 -30.70
CA LEU A 564 -17.55 -31.27 -31.29
C LEU A 564 -17.21 -32.71 -30.94
N ASP A 565 -16.83 -33.49 -31.95
CA ASP A 565 -16.39 -34.87 -31.84
C ASP A 565 -14.88 -34.91 -32.05
N SER A 566 -14.16 -35.52 -31.11
CA SER A 566 -12.70 -35.71 -31.22
C SER A 566 -12.28 -36.66 -32.35
N GLY A 567 -13.23 -37.40 -32.96
CA GLY A 567 -12.97 -38.35 -34.04
C GLY A 567 -12.24 -39.64 -33.61
N GLN A 568 -11.52 -39.61 -32.48
CA GLN A 568 -10.64 -40.67 -31.99
C GLN A 568 -11.00 -41.12 -30.57
N THR A 569 -10.54 -42.32 -30.20
CA THR A 569 -10.65 -42.86 -28.83
C THR A 569 -9.30 -42.78 -28.15
N SER A 570 -9.15 -41.90 -27.16
CA SER A 570 -7.87 -41.65 -26.47
C SER A 570 -8.07 -41.40 -24.97
N THR A 571 -6.99 -41.47 -24.20
CA THR A 571 -6.95 -41.03 -22.79
C THR A 571 -6.73 -39.52 -22.67
N ASN A 572 -6.02 -38.90 -23.61
CA ASN A 572 -5.91 -37.44 -23.75
C ASN A 572 -6.19 -37.08 -25.21
N VAL A 573 -7.06 -36.09 -25.45
CA VAL A 573 -7.31 -35.55 -26.78
C VAL A 573 -6.76 -34.12 -26.83
N VAL A 574 -5.69 -33.98 -27.62
CA VAL A 574 -5.34 -32.74 -28.32
C VAL A 574 -6.25 -32.65 -29.55
N TRP A 575 -6.84 -31.48 -29.80
CA TRP A 575 -7.86 -31.30 -30.83
C TRP A 575 -7.27 -30.69 -32.08
N ASP A 576 -7.24 -31.49 -33.15
CA ASP A 576 -6.77 -31.03 -34.47
C ASP A 576 -7.82 -30.14 -35.15
N GLN A 577 -7.37 -29.20 -35.98
CA GLN A 577 -8.26 -28.46 -36.87
C GLN A 577 -8.67 -29.33 -38.06
N PRO A 578 -9.94 -29.27 -38.53
CA PRO A 578 -11.01 -28.36 -38.09
C PRO A 578 -11.89 -28.91 -36.94
N GLN A 579 -11.65 -30.13 -36.46
CA GLN A 579 -12.54 -30.83 -35.50
C GLN A 579 -12.66 -30.12 -34.14
N GLY A 580 -11.61 -29.39 -33.72
CA GLY A 580 -11.62 -28.54 -32.53
C GLY A 580 -12.35 -27.20 -32.66
N ILE A 581 -12.96 -26.84 -33.79
CA ILE A 581 -13.50 -25.48 -34.02
C ILE A 581 -15.02 -25.44 -33.84
N ALA A 582 -15.50 -24.69 -32.85
CA ALA A 582 -16.91 -24.31 -32.69
C ALA A 582 -17.15 -22.85 -33.12
N LYS A 583 -18.31 -22.57 -33.71
CA LYS A 583 -18.79 -21.21 -34.00
C LYS A 583 -19.98 -20.87 -33.10
N LEU A 584 -19.72 -20.16 -32.01
CA LEU A 584 -20.70 -19.87 -30.97
C LEU A 584 -21.40 -18.53 -31.25
N LYS A 585 -22.71 -18.55 -31.54
CA LYS A 585 -23.51 -17.31 -31.57
C LYS A 585 -23.87 -16.90 -30.15
N TRP A 586 -23.33 -15.77 -29.68
CA TRP A 586 -23.50 -15.32 -28.30
C TRP A 586 -23.79 -13.82 -28.22
N ARG A 587 -24.62 -13.43 -27.24
CA ARG A 587 -24.83 -12.04 -26.81
C ARG A 587 -24.57 -11.90 -25.31
N PHE A 588 -24.17 -10.70 -24.88
CA PHE A 588 -24.07 -10.35 -23.46
C PHE A 588 -25.34 -10.74 -22.68
N GLY A 589 -25.17 -11.22 -21.45
CA GLY A 589 -26.25 -11.74 -20.61
C GLY A 589 -26.52 -13.24 -20.78
N GLN A 590 -26.15 -13.87 -21.91
CA GLN A 590 -26.35 -15.30 -22.11
C GLN A 590 -25.33 -16.15 -21.34
N LYS A 591 -25.84 -17.15 -20.63
CA LYS A 591 -25.03 -18.21 -20.04
C LYS A 591 -24.49 -19.13 -21.15
N ILE A 592 -23.24 -19.55 -21.00
CA ILE A 592 -22.65 -20.64 -21.80
C ILE A 592 -22.48 -21.83 -20.87
N ASN A 593 -23.24 -22.89 -21.12
CA ASN A 593 -23.02 -24.18 -20.47
C ASN A 593 -22.14 -25.01 -21.39
N PHE A 594 -21.15 -25.71 -20.83
CA PHE A 594 -20.41 -26.69 -21.60
C PHE A 594 -19.92 -27.86 -20.75
N TRP A 595 -19.81 -29.03 -21.39
CA TRP A 595 -19.42 -30.26 -20.73
C TRP A 595 -18.68 -31.22 -21.66
N LEU A 596 -17.91 -32.11 -21.05
CA LEU A 596 -17.27 -33.24 -21.71
C LEU A 596 -18.17 -34.48 -21.56
N SER A 597 -18.46 -35.17 -22.66
CA SER A 597 -19.24 -36.42 -22.72
C SER A 597 -18.50 -37.50 -23.51
N THR A 598 -18.91 -38.75 -23.36
CA THR A 598 -18.41 -39.88 -24.17
C THR A 598 -19.24 -40.21 -25.41
N ASP A 599 -20.44 -39.62 -25.55
CA ASP A 599 -21.45 -39.98 -26.56
C ASP A 599 -22.04 -38.79 -27.36
N GLY A 600 -21.63 -37.56 -27.06
CA GLY A 600 -22.20 -36.35 -27.67
C GLY A 600 -23.66 -36.07 -27.31
N SER A 601 -24.16 -36.53 -26.16
CA SER A 601 -25.53 -36.23 -25.71
C SER A 601 -25.77 -34.71 -25.56
N PRO A 602 -26.87 -34.16 -26.12
CA PRO A 602 -27.16 -32.73 -26.10
C PRO A 602 -27.58 -32.20 -24.72
N PHE A 603 -27.77 -33.08 -23.73
CA PHE A 603 -28.11 -32.72 -22.36
C PHE A 603 -27.17 -33.46 -21.38
N PRO A 604 -26.91 -32.91 -20.18
CA PRO A 604 -26.06 -33.55 -19.17
C PRO A 604 -26.59 -34.90 -18.64
N SER A 605 -26.33 -35.99 -19.35
CA SER A 605 -26.84 -37.33 -19.08
C SER A 605 -25.89 -38.18 -18.21
N SER A 606 -26.03 -39.50 -18.25
CA SER A 606 -25.11 -40.44 -17.61
C SER A 606 -23.73 -40.48 -18.30
N SER A 607 -23.61 -40.20 -19.59
CA SER A 607 -22.33 -40.18 -20.34
C SER A 607 -21.47 -38.95 -20.06
N THR A 608 -22.05 -37.89 -19.51
CA THR A 608 -21.33 -36.65 -19.16
C THR A 608 -20.31 -36.92 -18.05
N ILE A 609 -19.04 -36.66 -18.35
CA ILE A 609 -17.89 -36.83 -17.43
C ILE A 609 -17.85 -35.69 -16.41
N GLY A 610 -18.00 -34.46 -16.90
CA GLY A 610 -18.06 -33.25 -16.09
C GLY A 610 -18.37 -32.03 -16.92
N GLY A 611 -18.76 -30.93 -16.28
CA GLY A 611 -19.16 -29.70 -16.96
C GLY A 611 -19.26 -28.50 -16.03
N ILE A 612 -19.43 -27.31 -16.61
CA ILE A 612 -19.73 -26.07 -15.89
C ILE A 612 -20.78 -25.29 -16.68
N GLY A 613 -21.78 -24.76 -15.96
CA GLY A 613 -22.58 -23.64 -16.45
C GLY A 613 -21.91 -22.34 -16.02
N ARG A 614 -21.28 -21.60 -16.96
CA ARG A 614 -20.69 -20.29 -16.64
C ARG A 614 -21.79 -19.23 -16.66
N GLY A 615 -22.00 -18.62 -15.50
CA GLY A 615 -23.28 -17.98 -15.16
C GLY A 615 -23.18 -16.63 -14.46
N THR A 616 -22.01 -15.99 -14.39
CA THR A 616 -21.91 -14.56 -14.14
C THR A 616 -22.31 -13.87 -15.44
N PRO A 617 -23.50 -13.23 -15.56
CA PRO A 617 -24.17 -13.09 -16.87
C PRO A 617 -23.40 -12.32 -17.96
N GLY A 618 -22.45 -11.47 -17.59
CA GLY A 618 -21.79 -10.57 -18.55
C GLY A 618 -20.70 -11.18 -19.43
N TRP A 619 -19.89 -12.14 -18.94
CA TRP A 619 -18.55 -12.39 -19.52
C TRP A 619 -18.27 -13.84 -19.91
N ALA A 620 -19.32 -14.65 -20.07
CA ALA A 620 -19.22 -16.10 -20.29
C ALA A 620 -18.34 -16.51 -21.49
N ILE A 621 -18.16 -15.65 -22.51
CA ILE A 621 -17.31 -15.92 -23.68
C ILE A 621 -15.80 -15.75 -23.39
N LEU A 622 -15.40 -14.69 -22.68
CA LEU A 622 -14.00 -14.47 -22.25
C LEU A 622 -13.54 -15.55 -21.28
N ASP A 623 -14.48 -16.01 -20.47
CA ASP A 623 -14.37 -17.09 -19.51
C ASP A 623 -14.00 -18.46 -20.15
N LEU A 624 -14.09 -18.61 -21.48
CA LEU A 624 -13.62 -19.79 -22.21
C LEU A 624 -12.10 -19.76 -22.48
N VAL A 625 -11.46 -18.58 -22.48
CA VAL A 625 -10.05 -18.44 -22.86
C VAL A 625 -9.14 -19.10 -21.82
N GLY A 626 -8.15 -19.87 -22.29
CA GLY A 626 -7.19 -20.56 -21.44
C GLY A 626 -7.72 -21.91 -20.95
N ARG A 627 -7.38 -22.28 -19.70
CA ARG A 627 -7.71 -23.58 -19.11
C ARG A 627 -8.90 -23.49 -18.14
N THR A 628 -10.05 -24.04 -18.52
CA THR A 628 -11.19 -24.20 -17.60
C THR A 628 -11.21 -25.59 -16.98
N ASN A 629 -11.12 -25.68 -15.66
CA ASN A 629 -11.36 -26.93 -14.92
C ASN A 629 -12.88 -27.21 -14.86
N LEU A 630 -13.29 -28.47 -14.97
CA LEU A 630 -14.70 -28.89 -14.97
C LEU A 630 -15.10 -29.56 -13.66
N LEU A 631 -16.38 -29.44 -13.27
CA LEU A 631 -16.93 -30.20 -12.14
C LEU A 631 -17.17 -31.64 -12.59
N ILE A 632 -16.40 -32.58 -12.05
CA ILE A 632 -16.48 -34.02 -12.36
C ILE A 632 -17.71 -34.62 -11.69
N LYS A 633 -18.58 -35.30 -12.45
CA LYS A 633 -19.71 -36.04 -11.87
C LYS A 633 -19.18 -37.22 -11.03
N ALA A 634 -19.77 -37.48 -9.86
CA ALA A 634 -19.26 -38.44 -8.87
C ALA A 634 -18.80 -39.79 -9.46
N LYS A 635 -19.61 -40.40 -10.34
CA LYS A 635 -19.30 -41.71 -10.97
C LYS A 635 -18.11 -41.72 -11.93
N TRP A 636 -17.58 -40.55 -12.30
CA TRP A 636 -16.41 -40.38 -13.17
C TRP A 636 -15.15 -39.97 -12.41
N GLN A 637 -15.19 -39.78 -11.08
CA GLN A 637 -14.02 -39.37 -10.28
C GLN A 637 -12.84 -40.34 -10.43
N ASN A 638 -13.09 -41.66 -10.40
CA ASN A 638 -12.08 -42.69 -10.62
C ASN A 638 -11.65 -42.86 -12.09
N SER A 639 -12.34 -42.18 -13.01
CA SER A 639 -12.09 -42.22 -14.45
C SER A 639 -11.27 -41.03 -14.95
N VAL A 640 -10.99 -40.03 -14.10
CA VAL A 640 -10.22 -38.83 -14.43
C VAL A 640 -8.89 -38.87 -13.69
N LYS A 641 -7.78 -38.70 -14.43
CA LYS A 641 -6.44 -38.70 -13.84
C LYS A 641 -6.28 -37.53 -12.85
N ASP A 642 -5.68 -37.82 -11.70
CA ASP A 642 -5.41 -36.87 -10.61
C ASP A 642 -6.64 -36.08 -10.11
N ASN A 643 -7.86 -36.58 -10.40
CA ASN A 643 -9.14 -35.91 -10.17
C ASN A 643 -9.20 -34.47 -10.78
N ARG A 644 -8.52 -34.25 -11.92
CA ARG A 644 -8.38 -32.94 -12.58
C ARG A 644 -8.89 -32.96 -14.03
N LEU A 645 -10.20 -32.79 -14.21
CA LEU A 645 -10.79 -32.62 -15.53
C LEU A 645 -10.73 -31.14 -15.96
N PHE A 646 -10.34 -30.89 -17.20
CA PHE A 646 -10.29 -29.54 -17.77
C PHE A 646 -10.55 -29.57 -19.27
N ILE A 647 -10.83 -28.39 -19.84
CA ILE A 647 -10.75 -28.13 -21.27
C ILE A 647 -9.89 -26.87 -21.44
N LYS A 648 -8.92 -26.93 -22.34
CA LYS A 648 -8.12 -25.77 -22.76
C LYS A 648 -8.67 -25.27 -24.10
N MET A 649 -8.99 -23.98 -24.18
CA MET A 649 -9.60 -23.36 -25.36
C MET A 649 -8.96 -22.00 -25.64
N SER A 650 -9.04 -21.56 -26.89
CA SER A 650 -8.82 -20.17 -27.31
C SER A 650 -10.06 -19.65 -28.03
N VAL A 651 -10.31 -18.35 -27.93
CA VAL A 651 -11.40 -17.68 -28.64
C VAL A 651 -10.79 -16.59 -29.50
N ASP A 652 -11.17 -16.51 -30.78
CA ASP A 652 -10.55 -15.58 -31.72
C ASP A 652 -10.72 -14.12 -31.25
N ASP A 653 -9.64 -13.34 -31.45
CA ASP A 653 -9.41 -11.98 -30.94
C ASP A 653 -9.38 -11.79 -29.42
N PHE A 654 -9.46 -12.85 -28.60
CA PHE A 654 -9.36 -12.76 -27.15
C PHE A 654 -8.11 -13.45 -26.59
N THR A 655 -7.51 -12.82 -25.59
CA THR A 655 -6.30 -13.26 -24.89
C THR A 655 -6.57 -13.49 -23.40
N GLU A 656 -5.69 -14.20 -22.70
CA GLU A 656 -5.81 -14.35 -21.23
C GLU A 656 -5.73 -12.99 -20.50
N ARG A 657 -5.03 -12.01 -21.08
CA ARG A 657 -5.01 -10.61 -20.59
C ARG A 657 -6.39 -9.96 -20.69
N ASP A 658 -7.17 -10.24 -21.73
CA ASP A 658 -8.51 -9.67 -21.91
C ASP A 658 -9.52 -10.12 -20.85
N HIS A 659 -9.38 -11.36 -20.36
CA HIS A 659 -10.16 -11.83 -19.21
C HIS A 659 -9.90 -10.97 -17.97
N SER A 660 -8.62 -10.72 -17.69
CA SER A 660 -8.19 -9.85 -16.59
C SER A 660 -8.69 -8.41 -16.80
N ILE A 661 -8.52 -7.85 -18.00
CA ILE A 661 -8.99 -6.49 -18.33
C ILE A 661 -10.51 -6.38 -18.16
N ALA A 662 -11.31 -7.30 -18.69
CA ALA A 662 -12.76 -7.24 -18.54
C ALA A 662 -13.19 -7.39 -17.07
N LYS A 663 -12.52 -8.27 -16.31
CA LYS A 663 -12.76 -8.44 -14.87
C LYS A 663 -12.46 -7.16 -14.08
N TRP A 664 -11.31 -6.53 -14.32
CA TRP A 664 -10.93 -5.30 -13.61
C TRP A 664 -11.77 -4.10 -14.06
N TYR A 665 -11.86 -3.83 -15.36
CA TYR A 665 -12.39 -2.57 -15.88
C TYR A 665 -13.90 -2.59 -16.18
N LEU A 666 -14.48 -3.75 -16.51
CA LEU A 666 -15.84 -3.82 -17.07
C LEU A 666 -16.87 -4.50 -16.16
N ALA A 667 -16.47 -5.47 -15.34
CA ALA A 667 -17.35 -6.22 -14.46
C ALA A 667 -18.16 -5.32 -13.49
N PRO A 668 -19.36 -5.75 -13.06
CA PRO A 668 -20.18 -4.99 -12.12
C PRO A 668 -19.72 -5.19 -10.67
N GLY A 669 -19.38 -4.10 -10.00
CA GLY A 669 -19.24 -4.02 -8.53
C GLY A 669 -17.82 -4.25 -7.97
N ASP A 670 -17.55 -3.53 -6.87
CA ASP A 670 -16.61 -3.73 -5.76
C ASP A 670 -15.14 -4.14 -5.99
N GLN A 671 -14.68 -4.42 -7.23
CA GLN A 671 -13.29 -4.78 -7.55
C GLN A 671 -12.44 -3.63 -8.12
N TRP A 672 -12.99 -2.42 -8.13
CA TRP A 672 -12.24 -1.15 -8.26
C TRP A 672 -11.91 -0.55 -6.89
#